data_AF-A0A356YX40-F1
#
_entry.id   AF-A0A356YX40-F1
#
_cell.length_a   1.000
_cell.length_b   1.000
_cell.length_c   1.000
_cell.angle_alpha   90.00
_cell.angle_beta   90.00
_cell.angle_gamma   90.00
#
_symmetry.space_group_name_H-M   'P 1'
#
loop_
_entity.id
_entity.type
_entity.pdbx_description
1 polymer ?
#
loop_
_entity_poly.entity_id
_entity_poly.type
_entity_poly.pdbx_seq_one_letter_code
_entity_poly.pdbx_strand_id
1 'polypeptide(L)'
;MMILTNYGCSNSTTPETEAKDDFTYFVEQFGDIRILKYRLPGFEDLSLQQKEYVYYLSQAALAGRDILWDQNFRYNLLIRKTLEAIIDSYSGDRNSADYKVFMTYVKKVFFANGIHHHYSSDKFIPGFSKEYLLTLLNGSDQSKLPLEPGLTVDKFALFLTPVLFDDSLFARKVEQREGADMVAGSASNFYEQVTQKEVEELYAGKKDPADPRPVSTGLNSKVTRVKGKIAEELYRSGGLYGAAIDEIIGWLLKAATVAESEMQKKEIEILIDYYKTGDLGKWDDYNVAWAGNTQSMVDYINGFIETYEDPLGMKATWEAIVNYTDVEASKRTAVITANAQWFEDNSPIMPQYRKEKVTGVAAKVINIAMLGGDCYPASPLGINLPNADWIRREVGSKSVTLANISAAYDIASQGNGFLEEFAFNAGEVERVKKYRSVSDALHTDLHECVGHASGKLAEGTDPNALKNYASPLEEARADLFALYYMTDKKMTELGLFPDGQAGEVAYDDYLRNGLITQIVRIKPGKDIEQAHMRCRSMISHWVFEKGKAENVVEVISRDSKTYVKINDYQKLRSLFGELLKEIQRIKSEGDFEAGKKLIEEFGVKIDQQLHAEVLDRYAKLNLAPYTGFVNPVLLPVYDSDGRITDVKVEYTDDYLGQMMNYGKNYSYLPTKN
;
A
#
# COMPACT_ATOMS: atom_id res chain seq x y z
N MET A 1 59.45 -39.85 44.41
CA MET A 1 58.11 -40.40 44.75
C MET A 1 57.09 -39.46 44.14
N MET A 2 56.15 -39.99 43.36
CA MET A 2 55.07 -39.32 42.62
C MET A 2 54.43 -38.16 43.42
N ILE A 3 53.88 -37.09 42.82
CA ILE A 3 52.69 -37.11 41.96
C ILE A 3 52.65 -35.85 41.05
N LEU A 4 52.31 -36.07 39.77
CA LEU A 4 51.90 -35.09 38.77
C LEU A 4 50.48 -34.57 39.07
N THR A 5 50.25 -33.26 38.87
CA THR A 5 48.95 -32.74 38.41
C THR A 5 49.17 -31.55 37.49
N ASN A 6 48.85 -31.77 36.20
CA ASN A 6 48.83 -30.76 35.15
C ASN A 6 47.66 -29.81 35.35
N TYR A 7 47.92 -28.51 35.25
CA TYR A 7 46.91 -27.48 34.97
C TYR A 7 46.50 -27.59 33.49
N GLY A 8 45.24 -27.92 33.24
CA GLY A 8 44.61 -27.79 31.93
C GLY A 8 43.34 -26.94 32.07
N CYS A 9 43.40 -25.70 31.59
CA CYS A 9 42.21 -24.86 31.43
C CYS A 9 41.29 -25.48 30.37
N SER A 10 40.07 -25.82 30.75
CA SER A 10 38.96 -26.03 29.82
C SER A 10 37.99 -24.87 29.94
N ASN A 11 38.06 -23.93 28.99
CA ASN A 11 36.98 -23.00 28.71
C ASN A 11 35.80 -23.80 28.15
N SER A 12 34.79 -24.07 28.99
CA SER A 12 33.49 -24.51 28.52
C SER A 12 32.69 -23.29 28.08
N THR A 13 32.79 -22.92 26.82
CA THR A 13 31.78 -22.09 26.14
C THR A 13 30.51 -22.91 26.00
N THR A 14 29.54 -22.64 26.86
CA THR A 14 28.15 -23.03 26.66
C THR A 14 27.70 -22.47 25.31
N PRO A 15 27.09 -23.27 24.41
CA PRO A 15 26.48 -22.71 23.22
C PRO A 15 25.32 -21.85 23.68
N GLU A 16 25.36 -20.54 23.40
CA GLU A 16 24.16 -19.71 23.39
C GLU A 16 23.21 -20.36 22.39
N THR A 17 22.19 -21.03 22.89
CA THR A 17 20.99 -21.36 22.12
C THR A 17 20.44 -20.05 21.59
N GLU A 18 20.62 -19.79 20.30
CA GLU A 18 19.87 -18.77 19.56
C GLU A 18 18.39 -18.92 19.95
N ALA A 19 17.85 -17.87 20.56
CA ALA A 19 16.44 -17.80 20.88
C ALA A 19 15.68 -17.96 19.55
N LYS A 20 14.90 -19.03 19.42
CA LYS A 20 13.97 -19.19 18.30
C LYS A 20 13.03 -17.99 18.32
N ASP A 21 13.09 -17.23 17.25
CA ASP A 21 12.28 -16.06 17.04
C ASP A 21 10.83 -16.48 16.74
N ASP A 22 9.93 -16.35 17.73
CA ASP A 22 8.54 -16.87 17.70
C ASP A 22 7.54 -15.90 17.03
N PHE A 23 8.01 -15.09 16.09
CA PHE A 23 7.18 -14.09 15.42
C PHE A 23 6.38 -14.70 14.26
N THR A 24 5.07 -14.71 14.40
CA THR A 24 4.13 -15.04 13.32
C THR A 24 3.75 -13.78 12.54
N TYR A 25 3.53 -13.86 11.23
CA TYR A 25 3.03 -12.70 10.47
C TYR A 25 1.51 -12.66 10.39
N PHE A 26 0.86 -13.82 10.49
CA PHE A 26 -0.59 -13.94 10.44
C PHE A 26 -1.20 -13.63 11.81
N VAL A 27 -2.25 -12.80 11.83
CA VAL A 27 -3.01 -12.45 13.03
C VAL A 27 -4.36 -13.16 13.01
N GLU A 28 -5.20 -12.85 12.02
CA GLU A 28 -6.51 -13.48 11.88
C GLU A 28 -7.09 -13.36 10.45
N GLN A 29 -8.18 -14.08 10.16
CA GLN A 29 -8.94 -13.97 8.91
C GLN A 29 -10.44 -13.96 9.20
N PHE A 30 -11.17 -13.05 8.54
CA PHE A 30 -12.63 -12.94 8.64
C PHE A 30 -13.23 -12.46 7.31
N GLY A 31 -14.30 -13.12 6.87
CA GLY A 31 -14.87 -12.88 5.55
C GLY A 31 -13.81 -13.02 4.44
N ASP A 32 -13.65 -11.96 3.67
CA ASP A 32 -12.73 -11.81 2.54
C ASP A 32 -11.43 -11.07 2.89
N ILE A 33 -11.17 -10.87 4.19
CA ILE A 33 -10.04 -10.09 4.71
C ILE A 33 -9.16 -10.98 5.60
N ARG A 34 -7.84 -10.91 5.40
CA ARG A 34 -6.85 -11.35 6.39
C ARG A 34 -6.11 -10.17 7.00
N ILE A 35 -5.73 -10.33 8.26
CA ILE A 35 -4.92 -9.39 9.00
C ILE A 35 -3.54 -10.00 9.23
N LEU A 36 -2.52 -9.23 8.87
CA LEU A 36 -1.12 -9.55 9.13
C LEU A 36 -0.52 -8.54 10.11
N LYS A 37 0.67 -8.84 10.63
CA LYS A 37 1.54 -7.89 11.32
C LYS A 37 2.88 -7.80 10.60
N TYR A 38 3.59 -6.69 10.78
CA TYR A 38 4.89 -6.45 10.14
C TYR A 38 5.95 -6.09 11.18
N ARG A 39 7.21 -6.43 10.88
CA ARG A 39 8.37 -6.10 11.71
C ARG A 39 8.86 -4.69 11.44
N LEU A 40 9.66 -4.16 12.37
CA LEU A 40 10.47 -2.96 12.17
C LEU A 40 11.97 -3.33 12.09
N PRO A 41 12.48 -3.88 10.96
CA PRO A 41 13.89 -4.24 10.84
C PRO A 41 14.82 -3.04 11.08
N GLY A 42 15.86 -3.21 11.90
CA GLY A 42 16.86 -2.18 12.17
C GLY A 42 16.35 -0.98 12.98
N PHE A 43 15.13 -1.04 13.53
CA PHE A 43 14.61 0.06 14.35
C PHE A 43 15.43 0.25 15.63
N GLU A 44 15.94 -0.83 16.20
CA GLU A 44 16.78 -0.81 17.40
C GLU A 44 18.10 -0.07 17.16
N ASP A 45 18.60 -0.07 15.93
CA ASP A 45 19.83 0.58 15.50
C ASP A 45 19.67 2.09 15.25
N LEU A 46 18.43 2.60 15.21
CA LEU A 46 18.17 4.04 15.14
C LEU A 46 18.70 4.75 16.39
N SER A 47 19.23 5.95 16.20
CA SER A 47 19.58 6.82 17.33
C SER A 47 18.35 7.16 18.18
N LEU A 48 18.56 7.53 19.45
CA LEU A 48 17.45 7.93 20.33
C LEU A 48 16.64 9.09 19.72
N GLN A 49 17.32 10.08 19.12
CA GLN A 49 16.66 11.19 18.43
C GLN A 49 15.72 10.69 17.31
N GLN A 50 16.19 9.76 16.47
CA GLN A 50 15.38 9.18 15.39
C GLN A 50 14.21 8.36 15.93
N LYS A 51 14.42 7.59 17.00
CA LYS A 51 13.35 6.82 17.66
C LYS A 51 12.26 7.74 18.24
N GLU A 52 12.66 8.83 18.91
CA GLU A 52 11.72 9.85 19.38
C GLU A 52 10.96 10.51 18.23
N TYR A 53 11.67 10.84 17.15
CA TYR A 53 11.06 11.44 15.97
C TYR A 53 10.02 10.52 15.32
N VAL A 54 10.36 9.24 15.10
CA VAL A 54 9.43 8.21 14.63
C VAL A 54 8.23 8.07 15.58
N TYR A 55 8.47 8.06 16.90
CA TYR A 55 7.39 7.98 17.90
C TYR A 55 6.43 9.17 17.78
N TYR A 56 6.91 10.41 17.80
CA TYR A 56 6.05 11.59 17.72
C TYR A 56 5.28 11.65 16.39
N LEU A 57 5.93 11.36 15.27
CA LEU A 57 5.24 11.27 13.98
C LEU A 57 4.18 10.16 13.98
N SER A 58 4.44 9.03 14.63
CA SER A 58 3.49 7.93 14.74
C SER A 58 2.27 8.31 15.57
N GLN A 59 2.45 9.10 16.63
CA GLN A 59 1.34 9.67 17.39
C GLN A 59 0.50 10.64 16.54
N ALA A 60 1.16 11.48 15.72
CA ALA A 60 0.47 12.33 14.76
C ALA A 60 -0.32 11.52 13.71
N ALA A 61 0.22 10.38 13.26
CA ALA A 61 -0.46 9.47 12.32
C ALA A 61 -1.72 8.82 12.93
N LEU A 62 -1.66 8.42 14.20
CA LEU A 62 -2.82 7.84 14.89
C LEU A 62 -3.91 8.87 15.18
N ALA A 63 -3.53 10.13 15.42
CA ALA A 63 -4.48 11.19 15.78
C ALA A 63 -5.48 11.55 14.67
N GLY A 64 -5.14 11.32 13.41
CA GLY A 64 -6.05 11.57 12.28
C GLY A 64 -7.06 10.46 12.00
N ARG A 65 -7.07 9.36 12.76
CA ARG A 65 -7.96 8.21 12.50
C ARG A 65 -9.42 8.61 12.28
N ASP A 66 -9.99 9.44 13.17
CA ASP A 66 -11.41 9.81 13.09
C ASP A 66 -11.76 10.63 11.83
N ILE A 67 -10.79 11.34 11.24
CA ILE A 67 -11.00 12.17 10.05
C ILE A 67 -11.46 11.30 8.88
N LEU A 68 -10.73 10.21 8.59
CA LEU A 68 -11.09 9.31 7.50
C LEU A 68 -12.46 8.64 7.72
N TRP A 69 -12.76 8.26 8.96
CA TRP A 69 -14.06 7.66 9.29
C TRP A 69 -15.20 8.59 8.89
N ASP A 70 -15.11 9.86 9.25
CA ASP A 70 -16.13 10.85 8.88
C ASP A 70 -16.13 11.15 7.38
N GLN A 71 -14.96 11.28 6.74
CA GLN A 71 -14.83 11.46 5.28
C GLN A 71 -15.49 10.31 4.51
N ASN A 72 -15.35 9.07 4.96
CA ASN A 72 -15.91 7.90 4.28
C ASN A 72 -17.44 7.87 4.33
N PHE A 73 -18.06 8.38 5.40
CA PHE A 73 -19.52 8.51 5.52
C PHE A 73 -19.89 9.24 6.82
N ARG A 74 -20.78 10.23 6.74
CA ARG A 74 -21.19 11.09 7.88
C ARG A 74 -21.74 10.38 9.13
N TYR A 75 -22.15 9.12 9.03
CA TYR A 75 -22.64 8.35 10.18
C TYR A 75 -21.64 7.30 10.68
N ASN A 76 -20.46 7.18 10.06
CA ASN A 76 -19.47 6.19 10.44
C ASN A 76 -18.98 6.33 11.88
N LEU A 77 -18.73 7.56 12.37
CA LEU A 77 -18.30 7.75 13.76
C LEU A 77 -19.40 7.38 14.76
N LEU A 78 -20.66 7.71 14.46
CA LEU A 78 -21.82 7.29 15.26
C LEU A 78 -21.95 5.76 15.31
N ILE A 79 -21.86 5.12 14.14
CA ILE A 79 -21.93 3.66 14.01
C ILE A 79 -20.77 3.01 14.74
N ARG A 80 -19.53 3.46 14.51
CA ARG A 80 -18.34 2.92 15.16
C ARG A 80 -18.43 2.99 16.68
N LYS A 81 -18.74 4.16 17.24
CA LYS A 81 -18.86 4.33 18.70
C LYS A 81 -20.00 3.47 19.28
N THR A 82 -21.05 3.20 18.50
CA THR A 82 -22.10 2.23 18.87
C THR A 82 -21.55 0.80 18.93
N LEU A 83 -20.80 0.38 17.91
CA LEU A 83 -20.18 -0.95 17.87
C LEU A 83 -19.14 -1.12 18.99
N GLU A 84 -18.29 -0.11 19.22
CA GLU A 84 -17.32 -0.06 20.31
C GLU A 84 -18.01 -0.21 21.67
N ALA A 85 -19.11 0.51 21.91
CA ALA A 85 -19.90 0.40 23.14
C ALA A 85 -20.51 -1.00 23.33
N ILE A 86 -21.03 -1.62 22.26
CA ILE A 86 -21.55 -3.00 22.31
C ILE A 86 -20.44 -3.98 22.66
N ILE A 87 -19.28 -3.90 22.01
CA ILE A 87 -18.13 -4.79 22.30
C ILE A 87 -17.70 -4.68 23.75
N ASP A 88 -17.58 -3.44 24.25
CA ASP A 88 -17.07 -3.15 25.59
C ASP A 88 -18.05 -3.56 26.70
N SER A 89 -19.36 -3.55 26.44
CA SER A 89 -20.36 -3.63 27.53
C SER A 89 -21.49 -4.64 27.35
N TYR A 90 -21.63 -5.28 26.19
CA TYR A 90 -22.70 -6.25 25.97
C TYR A 90 -22.61 -7.42 26.96
N SER A 91 -23.68 -7.62 27.74
CA SER A 91 -23.75 -8.61 28.81
C SER A 91 -24.49 -9.89 28.41
N GLY A 92 -24.96 -10.00 27.16
CA GLY A 92 -25.61 -11.21 26.64
C GLY A 92 -24.63 -12.30 26.21
N ASP A 93 -25.15 -13.35 25.56
CA ASP A 93 -24.33 -14.49 25.13
C ASP A 93 -23.41 -14.17 23.94
N ARG A 94 -22.12 -14.03 24.23
CA ARG A 94 -21.06 -13.77 23.25
C ARG A 94 -20.63 -15.03 22.45
N ASN A 95 -21.12 -16.21 22.82
CA ASN A 95 -20.84 -17.46 22.10
C ASN A 95 -21.91 -17.82 21.07
N SER A 96 -23.04 -17.11 21.09
CA SER A 96 -24.15 -17.30 20.15
C SER A 96 -23.71 -17.12 18.69
N ALA A 97 -24.41 -17.81 17.77
CA ALA A 97 -24.14 -17.69 16.34
C ALA A 97 -24.31 -16.24 15.85
N ASP A 98 -25.38 -15.56 16.28
CA ASP A 98 -25.65 -14.17 15.91
C ASP A 98 -24.56 -13.21 16.42
N TYR A 99 -24.02 -13.41 17.63
CA TYR A 99 -22.90 -12.60 18.11
C TYR A 99 -21.64 -12.80 17.26
N LYS A 100 -21.33 -14.05 16.84
CA LYS A 100 -20.18 -14.31 15.96
C LYS A 100 -20.34 -13.65 14.58
N VAL A 101 -21.56 -13.64 14.04
CA VAL A 101 -21.88 -12.94 12.78
C VAL A 101 -21.78 -11.42 12.95
N PHE A 102 -22.27 -10.88 14.07
CA PHE A 102 -22.08 -9.47 14.46
C PHE A 102 -20.60 -9.10 14.54
N MET A 103 -19.77 -9.91 15.22
CA MET A 103 -18.32 -9.66 15.32
C MET A 103 -17.64 -9.66 13.95
N THR A 104 -18.07 -10.52 13.02
CA THR A 104 -17.56 -10.50 11.65
C THR A 104 -17.90 -9.18 10.94
N TYR A 105 -19.14 -8.69 11.10
CA TYR A 105 -19.55 -7.39 10.57
C TYR A 105 -18.73 -6.24 11.18
N VAL A 106 -18.54 -6.24 12.50
CA VAL A 106 -17.75 -5.21 13.19
C VAL A 106 -16.31 -5.16 12.67
N LYS A 107 -15.66 -6.31 12.55
CA LYS A 107 -14.28 -6.39 12.04
C LYS A 107 -14.18 -5.86 10.60
N LYS A 108 -15.17 -6.14 9.75
CA LYS A 108 -15.25 -5.55 8.40
C LYS A 108 -15.41 -4.03 8.43
N VAL A 109 -16.27 -3.50 9.30
CA VAL A 109 -16.47 -2.06 9.47
C VAL A 109 -15.21 -1.36 9.94
N PHE A 110 -14.51 -1.95 10.92
CA PHE A 110 -13.23 -1.45 11.40
C PHE A 110 -12.14 -1.50 10.32
N PHE A 111 -12.15 -2.55 9.50
CA PHE A 111 -11.16 -2.70 8.43
C PHE A 111 -11.34 -1.67 7.33
N ALA A 112 -12.57 -1.37 6.97
CA ALA A 112 -12.86 -0.45 5.89
C ALA A 112 -12.97 1.02 6.32
N ASN A 113 -12.70 1.33 7.59
CA ASN A 113 -12.92 2.65 8.17
C ASN A 113 -14.34 3.19 7.93
N GLY A 114 -15.34 2.30 7.97
CA GLY A 114 -16.72 2.62 7.63
C GLY A 114 -17.58 1.42 7.23
N ILE A 115 -18.86 1.68 6.91
CA ILE A 115 -19.83 0.62 6.57
C ILE A 115 -19.81 0.16 5.11
N HIS A 116 -18.84 0.61 4.32
CA HIS A 116 -18.70 0.26 2.91
C HIS A 116 -17.41 -0.50 2.68
N HIS A 117 -17.42 -1.44 1.75
CA HIS A 117 -16.28 -2.24 1.39
C HIS A 117 -15.14 -1.36 0.86
N HIS A 118 -13.97 -1.43 1.50
CA HIS A 118 -12.78 -0.64 1.16
C HIS A 118 -12.42 -0.67 -0.34
N TYR A 119 -12.51 -1.84 -0.99
CA TYR A 119 -12.22 -2.00 -2.42
C TYR A 119 -13.41 -1.75 -3.37
N SER A 120 -14.56 -2.42 -3.18
CA SER A 120 -15.67 -2.33 -4.14
C SER A 120 -16.58 -1.11 -3.96
N SER A 121 -16.42 -0.37 -2.87
CA SER A 121 -17.32 0.70 -2.40
C SER A 121 -18.74 0.26 -2.03
N ASP A 122 -19.09 -1.02 -2.12
CA ASP A 122 -20.45 -1.48 -1.80
C ASP A 122 -20.71 -1.45 -0.30
N LYS A 123 -21.92 -1.07 0.13
CA LYS A 123 -22.29 -1.12 1.55
C LYS A 123 -22.29 -2.56 2.07
N PHE A 124 -21.71 -2.78 3.25
CA PHE A 124 -21.80 -4.06 3.93
C PHE A 124 -23.24 -4.31 4.38
N ILE A 125 -23.78 -5.47 4.02
CA ILE A 125 -25.05 -5.96 4.55
C ILE A 125 -24.78 -6.75 5.84
N PRO A 126 -25.33 -6.35 7.00
CA PRO A 126 -25.16 -7.10 8.23
C PRO A 126 -25.74 -8.51 8.09
N GLY A 127 -24.99 -9.51 8.56
CA GLY A 127 -25.44 -10.92 8.53
C GLY A 127 -26.36 -11.32 9.69
N PHE A 128 -26.58 -10.44 10.66
CA PHE A 128 -27.48 -10.63 11.80
C PHE A 128 -28.80 -9.88 11.56
N SER A 129 -29.86 -10.17 12.33
CA SER A 129 -31.17 -9.53 12.10
C SER A 129 -31.28 -8.11 12.69
N LYS A 130 -32.29 -7.36 12.24
CA LYS A 130 -32.63 -6.03 12.78
C LYS A 130 -33.06 -6.13 14.25
N GLU A 131 -33.78 -7.19 14.59
CA GLU A 131 -34.23 -7.50 15.96
C GLU A 131 -33.04 -7.84 16.86
N TYR A 132 -32.01 -8.49 16.30
CA TYR A 132 -30.79 -8.79 17.03
C TYR A 132 -29.98 -7.52 17.31
N LEU A 133 -29.95 -6.54 16.39
CA LEU A 133 -29.36 -5.22 16.67
C LEU A 133 -30.00 -4.58 17.92
N LEU A 134 -31.33 -4.61 18.01
CA LEU A 134 -32.04 -4.07 19.19
C LEU A 134 -31.68 -4.83 20.47
N THR A 135 -31.50 -6.15 20.38
CA THR A 135 -31.02 -6.98 21.50
C THR A 135 -29.63 -6.57 21.96
N LEU A 136 -28.70 -6.36 21.02
CA LEU A 136 -27.34 -5.88 21.30
C LEU A 136 -27.37 -4.51 21.99
N LEU A 137 -28.16 -3.57 21.47
CA LEU A 137 -28.27 -2.22 22.03
C LEU A 137 -28.86 -2.23 23.45
N ASN A 138 -29.93 -2.98 23.68
CA ASN A 138 -30.57 -3.09 25.00
C ASN A 138 -29.72 -3.87 26.02
N GLY A 139 -28.94 -4.84 25.55
CA GLY A 139 -28.04 -5.64 26.39
C GLY A 139 -26.68 -5.00 26.64
N SER A 140 -26.46 -3.76 26.18
CA SER A 140 -25.23 -3.00 26.37
C SER A 140 -25.45 -1.84 27.35
N ASP A 141 -24.35 -1.30 27.89
CA ASP A 141 -24.39 -0.13 28.76
C ASP A 141 -24.82 1.10 27.95
N GLN A 142 -26.06 1.53 28.18
CA GLN A 142 -26.66 2.64 27.45
C GLN A 142 -25.94 3.97 27.68
N SER A 143 -25.19 4.11 28.78
CA SER A 143 -24.39 5.31 29.03
C SER A 143 -23.18 5.45 28.11
N LYS A 144 -22.76 4.35 27.48
CA LYS A 144 -21.66 4.30 26.51
C LYS A 144 -22.13 4.45 25.06
N LEU A 145 -23.43 4.29 24.81
CA LEU A 145 -24.00 4.50 23.48
C LEU A 145 -23.99 6.00 23.13
N PRO A 146 -23.70 6.37 21.87
CA PRO A 146 -23.67 7.76 21.45
C PRO A 146 -25.08 8.33 21.22
N LEU A 147 -25.93 8.28 22.25
CA LEU A 147 -27.30 8.78 22.21
C LEU A 147 -27.32 10.30 22.35
N GLU A 148 -28.08 10.98 21.49
CA GLU A 148 -28.39 12.39 21.72
C GLU A 148 -29.20 12.55 23.02
N PRO A 149 -29.05 13.67 23.75
CA PRO A 149 -29.81 13.92 24.97
C PRO A 149 -31.31 13.73 24.79
N GLY A 150 -31.90 12.80 25.56
CA GLY A 150 -33.33 12.49 25.52
C GLY A 150 -33.76 11.49 24.44
N LEU A 151 -32.83 10.96 23.63
CA LEU A 151 -33.11 9.90 22.67
C LEU A 151 -33.07 8.52 23.36
N THR A 152 -34.17 7.78 23.26
CA THR A 152 -34.26 6.39 23.75
C THR A 152 -33.54 5.42 22.81
N VAL A 153 -33.08 4.27 23.33
CA VAL A 153 -32.49 3.18 22.53
C VAL A 153 -33.40 2.75 21.37
N ASP A 154 -34.72 2.64 21.57
CA ASP A 154 -35.65 2.24 20.50
C ASP A 154 -35.64 3.23 19.32
N LYS A 155 -35.68 4.54 19.60
CA LYS A 155 -35.58 5.58 18.57
C LYS A 155 -34.22 5.58 17.88
N PHE A 156 -33.16 5.31 18.62
CA PHE A 156 -31.82 5.19 18.06
C PHE A 156 -31.70 3.98 17.13
N ALA A 157 -32.26 2.83 17.53
CA ALA A 157 -32.34 1.63 16.70
C ALA A 157 -33.18 1.88 15.43
N LEU A 158 -34.30 2.61 15.53
CA LEU A 158 -35.11 3.02 14.38
C LEU A 158 -34.33 3.87 13.38
N PHE A 159 -33.41 4.71 13.84
CA PHE A 159 -32.50 5.47 12.96
C PHE A 159 -31.44 4.57 12.31
N LEU A 160 -30.76 3.73 13.10
CA LEU A 160 -29.67 2.88 12.60
C LEU A 160 -30.16 1.81 11.63
N THR A 161 -31.37 1.29 11.84
CA THR A 161 -31.92 0.17 11.06
C THR A 161 -31.90 0.43 9.55
N PRO A 162 -32.50 1.51 9.00
CA PRO A 162 -32.42 1.76 7.56
C PRO A 162 -30.98 2.05 7.10
N VAL A 163 -30.17 2.77 7.89
CA VAL A 163 -28.77 3.07 7.52
C VAL A 163 -27.97 1.79 7.29
N LEU A 164 -28.11 0.79 8.17
CA LEU A 164 -27.34 -0.45 8.11
C LEU A 164 -27.97 -1.52 7.20
N PHE A 165 -29.31 -1.61 7.15
CA PHE A 165 -30.01 -2.77 6.56
C PHE A 165 -30.80 -2.49 5.28
N ASP A 166 -31.05 -1.23 4.91
CA ASP A 166 -31.71 -0.91 3.64
C ASP A 166 -30.66 -0.91 2.53
N ASP A 167 -30.66 -1.89 1.64
CA ASP A 167 -29.65 -2.04 0.58
C ASP A 167 -29.68 -0.91 -0.47
N SER A 168 -30.80 -0.20 -0.59
CA SER A 168 -30.96 0.93 -1.51
C SER A 168 -30.38 2.23 -0.96
N LEU A 169 -30.34 2.38 0.36
CA LEU A 169 -29.89 3.61 1.01
C LEU A 169 -28.37 3.59 1.23
N PHE A 170 -27.65 4.62 0.76
CA PHE A 170 -26.19 4.69 0.86
C PHE A 170 -25.50 3.44 0.28
N ALA A 171 -26.06 2.88 -0.80
CA ALA A 171 -25.65 1.59 -1.35
C ALA A 171 -24.15 1.54 -1.73
N ARG A 172 -23.58 2.69 -2.10
CA ARG A 172 -22.18 2.83 -2.49
C ARG A 172 -21.51 3.99 -1.75
N LYS A 173 -20.25 3.80 -1.37
CA LYS A 173 -19.37 4.86 -0.88
C LYS A 173 -19.11 5.87 -1.99
N VAL A 174 -18.68 5.36 -3.14
CA VAL A 174 -18.42 6.13 -4.37
C VAL A 174 -19.30 5.63 -5.51
N GLU A 175 -20.03 6.55 -6.13
CA GLU A 175 -20.85 6.35 -7.32
C GLU A 175 -20.13 6.86 -8.56
N GLN A 176 -20.06 6.02 -9.60
CA GLN A 176 -19.39 6.32 -10.87
C GLN A 176 -20.18 5.80 -12.09
N ARG A 177 -21.40 5.30 -11.89
CA ARG A 177 -22.23 4.81 -12.99
C ARG A 177 -22.67 5.95 -13.90
N GLU A 178 -22.63 5.70 -15.20
CA GLU A 178 -23.08 6.65 -16.21
C GLU A 178 -24.54 7.08 -15.96
N GLY A 179 -24.78 8.39 -16.02
CA GLY A 179 -26.11 8.98 -15.84
C GLY A 179 -26.55 9.18 -14.38
N ALA A 180 -25.77 8.73 -13.39
CA ALA A 180 -26.01 9.06 -11.99
C ALA A 180 -25.44 10.45 -11.64
N ASP A 181 -26.07 11.15 -10.70
CA ASP A 181 -25.42 12.27 -10.02
C ASP A 181 -24.38 11.68 -9.05
N MET A 182 -23.10 11.77 -9.42
CA MET A 182 -22.04 11.07 -8.70
C MET A 182 -21.83 11.63 -7.29
N VAL A 183 -22.20 12.89 -7.06
CA VAL A 183 -22.12 13.54 -5.74
C VAL A 183 -23.28 13.08 -4.87
N ALA A 184 -24.52 13.28 -5.30
CA ALA A 184 -25.70 12.93 -4.52
C ALA A 184 -25.90 11.42 -4.37
N GLY A 185 -25.36 10.63 -5.31
CA GLY A 185 -25.40 9.16 -5.29
C GLY A 185 -24.31 8.51 -4.44
N SER A 186 -23.26 9.25 -4.07
CA SER A 186 -22.18 8.75 -3.22
C SER A 186 -22.50 8.92 -1.73
N ALA A 187 -22.07 7.96 -0.90
CA ALA A 187 -22.16 8.08 0.55
C ALA A 187 -20.95 8.80 1.18
N SER A 188 -19.83 8.93 0.46
CA SER A 188 -18.66 9.67 0.95
C SER A 188 -19.04 11.11 1.35
N ASN A 189 -18.51 11.57 2.47
CA ASN A 189 -18.92 12.80 3.15
C ASN A 189 -18.15 14.05 2.67
N PHE A 190 -17.59 13.99 1.47
CA PHE A 190 -16.93 15.14 0.83
C PHE A 190 -17.92 16.23 0.41
N TYR A 191 -19.16 15.82 0.20
CA TYR A 191 -20.26 16.67 -0.25
C TYR A 191 -21.50 16.36 0.57
N GLU A 192 -22.22 17.39 1.00
CA GLU A 192 -23.47 17.21 1.73
C GLU A 192 -24.55 18.19 1.25
N GLN A 193 -25.74 17.67 0.95
CA GLN A 193 -26.91 18.46 0.54
C GLN A 193 -26.66 19.34 -0.71
N VAL A 194 -25.83 18.84 -1.62
CA VAL A 194 -25.49 19.45 -2.91
C VAL A 194 -25.51 18.38 -4.01
N THR A 195 -25.73 18.81 -5.25
CA THR A 195 -25.70 17.98 -6.46
C THR A 195 -24.35 18.09 -7.16
N GLN A 196 -24.04 17.15 -8.07
CA GLN A 196 -22.83 17.20 -8.88
C GLN A 196 -22.71 18.52 -9.63
N LYS A 197 -23.79 18.96 -10.28
CA LYS A 197 -23.84 20.20 -11.05
C LYS A 197 -23.51 21.42 -10.18
N GLU A 198 -24.08 21.49 -8.98
CA GLU A 198 -23.82 22.61 -8.05
C GLU A 198 -22.35 22.67 -7.61
N VAL A 199 -21.71 21.51 -7.42
CA VAL A 199 -20.29 21.43 -7.09
C VAL A 199 -19.42 21.85 -8.28
N GLU A 200 -19.72 21.35 -9.49
CA GLU A 200 -19.02 21.75 -10.71
C GLU A 200 -19.12 23.27 -10.94
N GLU A 201 -20.31 23.85 -10.74
CA GLU A 201 -20.53 25.30 -10.81
C GLU A 201 -19.76 26.07 -9.75
N LEU A 202 -19.63 25.54 -8.53
CA LEU A 202 -18.82 26.15 -7.46
C LEU A 202 -17.34 26.26 -7.84
N TYR A 203 -16.81 25.26 -8.55
CA TYR A 203 -15.40 25.21 -8.93
C TYR A 203 -15.11 25.75 -10.34
N ALA A 204 -16.14 25.98 -11.15
CA ALA A 204 -16.01 26.53 -12.49
C ALA A 204 -15.24 27.86 -12.48
N GLY A 205 -14.15 27.91 -13.24
CA GLY A 205 -13.30 29.12 -13.37
C GLY A 205 -12.45 29.47 -12.15
N LYS A 206 -12.43 28.65 -11.08
CA LYS A 206 -11.53 28.86 -9.93
C LYS A 206 -10.06 28.51 -10.23
N LYS A 207 -9.82 27.62 -11.20
CA LYS A 207 -8.47 27.33 -11.70
C LYS A 207 -8.17 28.26 -12.87
N ASP A 208 -7.06 28.99 -12.79
CA ASP A 208 -6.52 29.71 -13.93
C ASP A 208 -5.77 28.73 -14.84
N PRO A 209 -6.24 28.46 -16.08
CA PRO A 209 -5.57 27.54 -16.98
C PRO A 209 -4.16 28.01 -17.41
N ALA A 210 -3.84 29.29 -17.19
CA ALA A 210 -2.54 29.86 -17.51
C ALA A 210 -1.55 29.83 -16.33
N ASP A 211 -2.00 29.47 -15.12
CA ASP A 211 -1.12 29.36 -13.96
C ASP A 211 -0.18 28.15 -14.12
N PRO A 212 1.16 28.36 -14.18
CA PRO A 212 2.11 27.27 -14.31
C PRO A 212 2.27 26.43 -13.03
N ARG A 213 1.79 26.93 -11.89
CA ARG A 213 1.87 26.32 -10.55
C ARG A 213 0.52 26.35 -9.83
N PRO A 214 -0.53 25.73 -10.41
CA PRO A 214 -1.86 25.80 -9.85
C PRO A 214 -1.94 24.99 -8.56
N VAL A 215 -2.56 25.58 -7.53
CA VAL A 215 -2.89 24.86 -6.29
C VAL A 215 -3.94 23.78 -6.52
N SER A 216 -3.95 22.75 -5.68
CA SER A 216 -4.93 21.66 -5.71
C SER A 216 -6.33 22.10 -5.23
N THR A 217 -7.04 22.92 -6.01
CA THR A 217 -8.32 23.52 -5.61
C THR A 217 -9.34 22.48 -5.11
N GLY A 218 -9.83 22.70 -3.89
CA GLY A 218 -10.84 21.87 -3.23
C GLY A 218 -10.28 20.75 -2.36
N LEU A 219 -8.98 20.42 -2.44
CA LEU A 219 -8.38 19.23 -1.83
C LEU A 219 -8.76 18.97 -0.36
N ASN A 220 -8.78 20.02 0.47
CA ASN A 220 -8.92 19.93 1.92
C ASN A 220 -10.20 20.60 2.45
N SER A 221 -11.34 20.30 1.83
CA SER A 221 -12.62 20.84 2.26
C SER A 221 -13.79 19.90 2.01
N LYS A 222 -14.86 20.10 2.79
CA LYS A 222 -16.18 19.56 2.49
C LYS A 222 -17.01 20.64 1.82
N VAL A 223 -17.76 20.30 0.78
CA VAL A 223 -18.73 21.24 0.19
C VAL A 223 -20.12 20.94 0.75
N THR A 224 -20.74 21.93 1.36
CA THR A 224 -22.07 21.79 1.94
C THR A 224 -22.90 23.06 1.77
N ARG A 225 -24.18 22.98 2.13
CA ARG A 225 -25.11 24.09 2.11
C ARG A 225 -25.20 24.74 3.50
N VAL A 226 -24.51 25.87 3.67
CA VAL A 226 -24.56 26.67 4.90
C VAL A 226 -25.49 27.86 4.71
N LYS A 227 -26.59 27.91 5.49
CA LYS A 227 -27.59 29.01 5.44
C LYS A 227 -28.12 29.29 4.02
N GLY A 228 -28.33 28.23 3.25
CA GLY A 228 -28.86 28.30 1.89
C GLY A 228 -27.82 28.57 0.79
N LYS A 229 -26.54 28.80 1.13
CA LYS A 229 -25.45 28.99 0.17
C LYS A 229 -24.52 27.78 0.15
N ILE A 230 -24.07 27.40 -1.04
CA ILE A 230 -23.05 26.37 -1.22
C ILE A 230 -21.70 26.98 -0.85
N ALA A 231 -20.96 26.33 0.04
CA ALA A 231 -19.67 26.79 0.52
C ALA A 231 -18.74 25.62 0.86
N GLU A 232 -17.45 25.93 0.93
CA GLU A 232 -16.41 25.02 1.42
C GLU A 232 -16.24 25.18 2.94
N GLU A 233 -16.29 24.08 3.67
CA GLU A 233 -15.87 23.97 5.06
C GLU A 233 -14.47 23.35 5.08
N LEU A 234 -13.46 24.19 5.34
CA LEU A 234 -12.05 23.80 5.28
C LEU A 234 -11.68 22.84 6.42
N TYR A 235 -10.87 21.84 6.10
CA TYR A 235 -10.22 20.95 7.06
C TYR A 235 -9.00 21.66 7.67
N ARG A 236 -9.15 22.20 8.88
CA ARG A 236 -8.08 22.94 9.57
C ARG A 236 -8.38 23.10 11.07
N SER A 237 -7.37 23.52 11.82
CA SER A 237 -7.53 24.01 13.20
C SER A 237 -8.62 25.09 13.27
N GLY A 238 -9.56 24.94 14.21
CA GLY A 238 -10.74 25.80 14.35
C GLY A 238 -11.76 25.72 13.20
N GLY A 239 -11.59 24.80 12.25
CA GLY A 239 -12.53 24.48 11.17
C GLY A 239 -13.11 23.08 11.30
N LEU A 240 -13.54 22.50 10.17
CA LEU A 240 -13.98 21.11 10.13
C LEU A 240 -12.80 20.19 10.47
N TYR A 241 -13.04 19.18 11.31
CA TYR A 241 -12.03 18.29 11.90
C TYR A 241 -10.98 18.94 12.82
N GLY A 242 -11.17 20.20 13.21
CA GLY A 242 -10.19 20.96 13.99
C GLY A 242 -9.69 20.25 15.25
N ALA A 243 -10.57 19.55 15.98
CA ALA A 243 -10.19 18.83 17.20
C ALA A 243 -9.14 17.72 16.96
N ALA A 244 -9.26 16.94 15.89
CA ALA A 244 -8.25 15.94 15.54
C ALA A 244 -6.98 16.60 14.96
N ILE A 245 -7.14 17.66 14.16
CA ILE A 245 -6.03 18.41 13.57
C ILE A 245 -5.18 19.08 14.65
N ASP A 246 -5.78 19.58 15.72
CA ASP A 246 -5.05 20.19 16.84
C ASP A 246 -4.17 19.16 17.58
N GLU A 247 -4.64 17.92 17.72
CA GLU A 247 -3.82 16.81 18.26
C GLU A 247 -2.68 16.44 17.30
N ILE A 248 -2.95 16.37 15.99
CA ILE A 248 -1.91 16.18 14.95
C ILE A 248 -0.84 17.26 15.08
N ILE A 249 -1.24 18.54 15.14
CA ILE A 249 -0.32 19.69 15.32
C ILE A 249 0.49 19.54 16.61
N GLY A 250 -0.14 19.14 17.72
CA GLY A 250 0.55 18.95 19.01
C GLY A 250 1.68 17.93 18.93
N TRP A 251 1.48 16.83 18.20
CA TRP A 251 2.51 15.82 17.97
C TRP A 251 3.57 16.25 16.95
N LEU A 252 3.18 16.93 15.88
CA LEU A 252 4.11 17.50 14.91
C LEU A 252 5.04 18.54 15.55
N LEU A 253 4.54 19.38 16.47
CA LEU A 253 5.36 20.32 17.24
C LEU A 253 6.45 19.61 18.04
N LYS A 254 6.14 18.45 18.66
CA LYS A 254 7.14 17.64 19.36
C LYS A 254 8.14 17.03 18.38
N ALA A 255 7.66 16.49 17.26
CA ALA A 255 8.51 15.94 16.21
C ALA A 255 9.53 16.97 15.69
N ALA A 256 9.12 18.23 15.47
CA ALA A 256 10.02 19.32 15.07
C ALA A 256 11.16 19.60 16.06
N THR A 257 10.99 19.30 17.36
CA THR A 257 12.06 19.48 18.36
C THR A 257 13.19 18.45 18.26
N VAL A 258 12.92 17.32 17.61
CA VAL A 258 13.87 16.20 17.45
C VAL A 258 14.13 15.85 15.99
N ALA A 259 13.74 16.72 15.05
CA ALA A 259 14.03 16.56 13.63
C ALA A 259 15.54 16.40 13.37
N GLU A 260 15.88 15.57 12.39
CA GLU A 260 17.26 15.20 12.03
C GLU A 260 18.02 16.33 11.33
N SER A 261 17.30 17.32 10.79
CA SER A 261 17.88 18.47 10.11
C SER A 261 16.97 19.70 10.18
N GLU A 262 17.55 20.88 9.95
CA GLU A 262 16.78 22.13 9.83
C GLU A 262 15.78 22.10 8.66
N MET A 263 16.08 21.36 7.58
CA MET A 263 15.13 21.20 6.46
C MET A 263 13.91 20.40 6.90
N GLN A 264 14.12 19.26 7.57
CA GLN A 264 13.03 18.43 8.08
C GLN A 264 12.20 19.17 9.14
N LYS A 265 12.84 19.95 10.01
CA LYS A 265 12.13 20.83 10.95
C LYS A 265 11.26 21.86 10.21
N LYS A 266 11.81 22.51 9.19
CA LYS A 266 11.09 23.49 8.37
C LYS A 266 9.89 22.87 7.64
N GLU A 267 10.02 21.66 7.10
CA GLU A 267 8.91 20.91 6.50
C GLU A 267 7.75 20.75 7.48
N ILE A 268 8.04 20.33 8.72
CA ILE A 268 7.03 20.18 9.77
C ILE A 268 6.39 21.52 10.12
N GLU A 269 7.17 22.59 10.23
CA GLU A 269 6.66 23.93 10.52
C GLU A 269 5.69 24.42 9.43
N ILE A 270 6.02 24.21 8.14
CA ILE A 270 5.12 24.54 7.03
C ILE A 270 3.86 23.67 7.05
N LEU A 271 3.99 22.37 7.33
CA LEU A 271 2.85 21.46 7.45
C LEU A 271 1.91 21.87 8.59
N ILE A 272 2.46 22.28 9.73
CA ILE A 272 1.69 22.82 10.86
C ILE A 272 0.96 24.10 10.42
N ASP A 273 1.61 24.99 9.69
CA ASP A 273 0.96 26.21 9.20
C ASP A 273 -0.16 25.90 8.20
N TYR A 274 0.03 24.91 7.33
CA TYR A 274 -1.03 24.37 6.48
C TYR A 274 -2.22 23.90 7.32
N TYR A 275 -1.99 23.06 8.34
CA TYR A 275 -3.07 22.56 9.20
C TYR A 275 -3.77 23.67 10.00
N LYS A 276 -3.06 24.73 10.39
CA LYS A 276 -3.66 25.89 11.06
C LYS A 276 -4.54 26.72 10.12
N THR A 277 -4.09 26.94 8.89
CA THR A 277 -4.75 27.89 7.97
C THR A 277 -5.66 27.25 6.93
N GLY A 278 -5.47 25.96 6.63
CA GLY A 278 -6.11 25.25 5.52
C GLY A 278 -5.68 25.77 4.13
N ASP A 279 -4.51 26.40 4.03
CA ASP A 279 -4.07 27.15 2.85
C ASP A 279 -3.32 26.25 1.87
N LEU A 280 -3.89 26.02 0.68
CA LEU A 280 -3.31 25.14 -0.32
C LEU A 280 -1.98 25.65 -0.90
N GLY A 281 -1.66 26.95 -0.78
CA GLY A 281 -0.32 27.45 -1.10
C GLY A 281 0.74 26.89 -0.14
N LYS A 282 0.41 26.80 1.16
CA LYS A 282 1.30 26.17 2.16
C LYS A 282 1.39 24.67 1.99
N TRP A 283 0.32 24.03 1.52
CA TRP A 283 0.36 22.63 1.12
C TRP A 283 1.40 22.42 0.02
N ASP A 284 1.36 23.24 -1.02
CA ASP A 284 2.34 23.20 -2.10
C ASP A 284 3.76 23.50 -1.60
N ASP A 285 3.95 24.52 -0.75
CA ASP A 285 5.25 24.83 -0.12
C ASP A 285 5.80 23.64 0.69
N TYR A 286 4.95 22.96 1.46
CA TYR A 286 5.31 21.73 2.19
C TYR A 286 5.75 20.64 1.22
N ASN A 287 4.99 20.40 0.16
CA ASN A 287 5.31 19.36 -0.81
C ASN A 287 6.60 19.67 -1.60
N VAL A 288 6.89 20.94 -1.90
CA VAL A 288 8.16 21.37 -2.49
C VAL A 288 9.32 21.06 -1.54
N ALA A 289 9.19 21.44 -0.26
CA ALA A 289 10.23 21.19 0.74
C ALA A 289 10.45 19.68 0.95
N TRP A 290 9.37 18.93 1.15
CA TRP A 290 9.40 17.49 1.35
C TRP A 290 9.99 16.76 0.15
N ALA A 291 9.53 17.03 -1.08
CA ALA A 291 10.03 16.37 -2.29
C ALA A 291 11.53 16.65 -2.51
N GLY A 292 11.99 17.85 -2.16
CA GLY A 292 13.41 18.22 -2.24
C GLY A 292 14.30 17.57 -1.19
N ASN A 293 13.75 17.09 -0.07
CA ASN A 293 14.52 16.46 1.00
C ASN A 293 14.62 14.94 0.83
N THR A 294 15.66 14.50 0.12
CA THR A 294 15.87 13.09 -0.22
C THR A 294 16.85 12.35 0.70
N GLN A 295 17.54 13.05 1.60
CA GLN A 295 18.65 12.49 2.39
C GLN A 295 18.26 12.03 3.81
N SER A 296 17.04 12.29 4.27
CA SER A 296 16.61 11.98 5.64
C SER A 296 16.46 10.47 5.89
N MET A 297 16.94 9.99 7.04
CA MET A 297 16.83 8.58 7.45
C MET A 297 15.39 8.25 7.83
N VAL A 298 14.70 9.13 8.55
CA VAL A 298 13.27 9.05 8.84
C VAL A 298 12.51 9.98 7.91
N ASP A 299 11.40 9.50 7.36
CA ASP A 299 10.52 10.26 6.47
C ASP A 299 9.06 9.99 6.83
N TYR A 300 8.16 10.84 6.33
CA TYR A 300 6.75 10.73 6.63
C TYR A 300 5.86 11.36 5.56
N ILE A 301 4.60 10.93 5.53
CA ILE A 301 3.49 11.66 4.93
C ILE A 301 2.42 11.82 6.01
N ASN A 302 1.76 12.96 6.05
CA ASN A 302 0.67 13.23 6.99
C ASN A 302 -0.17 14.40 6.43
N GLY A 303 -1.33 14.10 5.85
CA GLY A 303 -2.12 15.11 5.13
C GLY A 303 -3.32 14.56 4.40
N PHE A 304 -3.95 15.43 3.60
CA PHE A 304 -5.00 15.05 2.66
C PHE A 304 -4.36 14.81 1.28
N ILE A 305 -4.15 13.54 0.93
CA ILE A 305 -3.23 13.16 -0.17
C ILE A 305 -3.97 12.71 -1.43
N GLU A 306 -4.71 11.60 -1.34
CA GLU A 306 -5.25 10.88 -2.50
C GLU A 306 -6.73 11.16 -2.71
N THR A 307 -7.15 11.32 -3.97
CA THR A 307 -8.53 11.72 -4.30
C THR A 307 -9.41 10.58 -4.82
N TYR A 308 -8.98 9.32 -4.64
CA TYR A 308 -9.68 8.15 -5.18
C TYR A 308 -11.11 7.98 -4.66
N GLU A 309 -11.36 8.42 -3.43
CA GLU A 309 -12.64 8.26 -2.74
C GLU A 309 -13.62 9.43 -2.98
N ASP A 310 -13.17 10.46 -3.70
CA ASP A 310 -14.05 11.51 -4.21
C ASP A 310 -14.62 11.08 -5.58
N PRO A 311 -15.97 11.01 -5.74
CA PRO A 311 -16.59 10.76 -7.05
C PRO A 311 -16.15 11.73 -8.18
N LEU A 312 -15.69 12.93 -7.84
CA LEU A 312 -15.19 13.95 -8.77
C LEU A 312 -13.66 14.04 -8.81
N GLY A 313 -12.94 13.26 -7.97
CA GLY A 313 -11.48 13.25 -7.93
C GLY A 313 -10.83 14.55 -7.46
N MET A 314 -11.52 15.39 -6.68
CA MET A 314 -11.04 16.70 -6.22
C MET A 314 -10.65 16.73 -4.74
N LYS A 315 -11.37 16.01 -3.88
CA LYS A 315 -11.21 15.99 -2.42
C LYS A 315 -10.34 14.81 -2.03
N ALA A 316 -9.40 15.04 -1.13
CA ALA A 316 -8.50 13.99 -0.70
C ALA A 316 -8.89 13.39 0.65
N THR A 317 -8.71 12.08 0.76
CA THR A 317 -8.74 11.37 2.04
C THR A 317 -7.53 11.76 2.89
N TRP A 318 -7.73 11.75 4.20
CA TRP A 318 -6.64 11.92 5.15
C TRP A 318 -5.86 10.62 5.31
N GLU A 319 -4.55 10.67 5.18
CA GLU A 319 -3.65 9.54 5.39
C GLU A 319 -2.32 9.95 6.03
N ALA A 320 -1.67 8.96 6.63
CA ALA A 320 -0.34 9.12 7.17
C ALA A 320 0.48 7.84 7.09
N ILE A 321 1.77 7.98 6.81
CA ILE A 321 2.76 6.91 6.91
C ILE A 321 4.00 7.50 7.57
N VAL A 322 4.53 6.80 8.56
CA VAL A 322 5.85 7.07 9.14
C VAL A 322 6.77 5.95 8.71
N ASN A 323 7.92 6.30 8.17
CA ASN A 323 8.86 5.34 7.64
C ASN A 323 10.31 5.74 7.91
N TYR A 324 11.21 4.80 7.72
CA TYR A 324 12.64 5.02 7.78
C TYR A 324 13.34 4.21 6.69
N THR A 325 14.47 4.70 6.22
CA THR A 325 15.27 4.07 5.17
C THR A 325 15.69 2.66 5.60
N ASP A 326 15.52 1.69 4.71
CA ASP A 326 16.08 0.36 4.88
C ASP A 326 17.58 0.41 4.57
N VAL A 327 18.41 0.25 5.60
CA VAL A 327 19.87 0.35 5.49
C VAL A 327 20.44 -0.80 4.66
N GLU A 328 19.89 -2.01 4.80
CA GLU A 328 20.37 -3.18 4.05
C GLU A 328 19.99 -3.06 2.58
N ALA A 329 18.79 -2.60 2.27
CA ALA A 329 18.38 -2.28 0.92
C ALA A 329 19.21 -1.15 0.33
N SER A 330 19.50 -0.10 1.10
CA SER A 330 20.37 0.99 0.66
C SER A 330 21.78 0.52 0.30
N LYS A 331 22.34 -0.47 1.02
CA LYS A 331 23.62 -1.09 0.66
C LYS A 331 23.52 -1.81 -0.69
N ARG A 332 22.46 -2.59 -0.92
CA ARG A 332 22.24 -3.29 -2.20
C ARG A 332 22.05 -2.31 -3.36
N THR A 333 21.18 -1.31 -3.23
CA THR A 333 20.91 -0.32 -4.27
C THR A 333 22.13 0.56 -4.55
N ALA A 334 22.97 0.85 -3.55
CA ALA A 334 24.24 1.54 -3.75
C ALA A 334 25.21 0.74 -4.63
N VAL A 335 25.32 -0.57 -4.40
CA VAL A 335 26.13 -1.47 -5.26
C VAL A 335 25.58 -1.47 -6.69
N ILE A 336 24.26 -1.56 -6.87
CA ILE A 336 23.61 -1.54 -8.19
C ILE A 336 23.88 -0.21 -8.91
N THR A 337 23.63 0.91 -8.25
CA THR A 337 23.81 2.25 -8.83
C THR A 337 25.27 2.57 -9.14
N ALA A 338 26.22 2.13 -8.30
CA ALA A 338 27.65 2.27 -8.59
C ALA A 338 28.09 1.49 -9.85
N ASN A 339 27.33 0.46 -10.23
CA ASN A 339 27.55 -0.34 -11.43
C ASN A 339 26.57 0.00 -12.57
N ALA A 340 25.79 1.09 -12.48
CA ALA A 340 24.78 1.46 -13.48
C ALA A 340 25.34 1.50 -14.91
N GLN A 341 26.55 2.06 -15.09
CA GLN A 341 27.20 2.10 -16.40
C GLN A 341 27.52 0.71 -16.94
N TRP A 342 27.94 -0.22 -16.08
CA TRP A 342 28.18 -1.60 -16.50
C TRP A 342 26.89 -2.25 -16.99
N PHE A 343 25.76 -2.04 -16.30
CA PHE A 343 24.47 -2.54 -16.74
C PHE A 343 24.04 -1.91 -18.08
N GLU A 344 24.22 -0.60 -18.28
CA GLU A 344 23.90 0.03 -19.57
C GLU A 344 24.79 -0.48 -20.72
N ASP A 345 26.10 -0.56 -20.51
CA ASP A 345 27.07 -0.98 -21.52
C ASP A 345 26.88 -2.43 -21.95
N ASN A 346 26.44 -3.29 -21.03
CA ASN A 346 26.21 -4.72 -21.26
C ASN A 346 24.74 -5.06 -21.54
N SER A 347 23.89 -4.05 -21.71
CA SER A 347 22.47 -4.25 -22.01
C SER A 347 22.26 -4.82 -23.42
N PRO A 348 21.27 -5.70 -23.65
CA PRO A 348 21.00 -6.27 -24.97
C PRO A 348 20.33 -5.27 -25.93
N ILE A 349 19.98 -4.07 -25.46
CA ILE A 349 19.39 -3.01 -26.28
C ILE A 349 20.35 -2.55 -27.39
N MET A 350 19.79 -1.92 -28.42
CA MET A 350 20.56 -1.44 -29.56
C MET A 350 21.59 -0.39 -29.11
N PRO A 351 22.86 -0.46 -29.58
CA PRO A 351 23.92 0.45 -29.12
C PRO A 351 23.59 1.94 -29.24
N GLN A 352 22.88 2.36 -30.29
CA GLN A 352 22.51 3.76 -30.50
C GLN A 352 21.52 4.31 -29.45
N TYR A 353 20.78 3.42 -28.76
CA TYR A 353 19.85 3.79 -27.70
C TYR A 353 20.43 3.63 -26.31
N ARG A 354 21.70 3.25 -26.18
CA ARG A 354 22.41 3.28 -24.90
C ARG A 354 22.80 4.71 -24.54
N LYS A 355 22.75 5.03 -23.26
CA LYS A 355 23.33 6.26 -22.70
C LYS A 355 24.84 6.11 -22.64
N GLU A 356 25.56 7.09 -23.17
CA GLU A 356 27.03 7.16 -23.05
C GLU A 356 27.48 7.32 -21.60
N LYS A 357 26.66 8.00 -20.80
CA LYS A 357 26.80 8.14 -19.36
C LYS A 357 25.43 7.96 -18.74
N VAL A 358 25.26 6.89 -17.96
CA VAL A 358 24.09 6.69 -17.12
C VAL A 358 24.47 6.90 -15.65
N THR A 359 23.55 7.47 -14.90
CA THR A 359 23.61 7.47 -13.44
C THR A 359 22.40 6.67 -12.99
N GLY A 360 22.62 5.63 -12.19
CA GLY A 360 21.51 4.92 -11.56
C GLY A 360 20.73 5.88 -10.67
N VAL A 361 19.43 5.62 -10.52
CA VAL A 361 18.59 6.35 -9.60
C VAL A 361 18.72 5.66 -8.24
N ALA A 362 19.04 6.41 -7.19
CA ALA A 362 18.98 5.88 -5.84
C ALA A 362 17.50 5.69 -5.47
N ALA A 363 16.96 4.49 -5.67
CA ALA A 363 15.63 4.15 -5.18
C ALA A 363 15.66 4.10 -3.65
N LYS A 364 14.76 4.84 -3.00
CA LYS A 364 14.65 4.84 -1.55
C LYS A 364 13.72 3.69 -1.14
N VAL A 365 14.32 2.61 -0.68
CA VAL A 365 13.61 1.49 -0.08
C VAL A 365 13.41 1.81 1.41
N ILE A 366 12.17 1.66 1.89
CA ILE A 366 11.77 2.11 3.22
C ILE A 366 11.12 0.99 4.02
N ASN A 367 11.26 1.06 5.33
CA ASN A 367 10.50 0.29 6.30
C ASN A 367 9.42 1.17 6.90
N ILE A 368 8.18 0.68 6.92
CA ILE A 368 7.05 1.35 7.55
C ILE A 368 7.12 1.16 9.06
N ALA A 369 7.10 2.26 9.80
CA ALA A 369 6.98 2.27 11.26
C ALA A 369 5.51 2.34 11.70
N MET A 370 4.69 3.16 11.03
CA MET A 370 3.29 3.40 11.38
C MET A 370 2.45 3.70 10.14
N LEU A 371 1.28 3.07 10.06
CA LEU A 371 0.23 3.38 9.08
C LEU A 371 -0.91 4.14 9.77
N GLY A 372 -1.49 5.14 9.10
CA GLY A 372 -2.64 5.92 9.58
C GLY A 372 -3.55 6.38 8.44
N GLY A 373 -4.81 6.64 8.78
CA GLY A 373 -5.81 7.09 7.81
C GLY A 373 -5.99 6.08 6.68
N ASP A 374 -6.01 6.56 5.42
CA ASP A 374 -6.38 5.73 4.26
C ASP A 374 -5.31 4.66 3.90
N CYS A 375 -4.17 4.72 4.58
CA CYS A 375 -3.12 3.70 4.53
C CYS A 375 -3.27 2.61 5.61
N TYR A 376 -4.31 2.64 6.45
CA TYR A 376 -4.50 1.68 7.56
C TYR A 376 -5.96 1.22 7.71
N PRO A 377 -6.22 -0.09 7.92
CA PRO A 377 -5.26 -1.21 7.96
C PRO A 377 -4.84 -1.71 6.58
N ALA A 378 -5.54 -1.35 5.51
CA ALA A 378 -5.13 -1.69 4.15
C ALA A 378 -3.98 -0.76 3.72
N SER A 379 -2.76 -1.30 3.63
CA SER A 379 -1.58 -0.53 3.21
C SER A 379 -1.52 -0.39 1.69
N PRO A 380 -1.03 0.75 1.16
CA PRO A 380 -0.57 0.80 -0.23
C PRO A 380 0.61 -0.17 -0.44
N LEU A 381 0.85 -0.55 -1.70
CA LEU A 381 2.01 -1.39 -2.08
C LEU A 381 3.26 -0.57 -2.42
N GLY A 382 3.08 0.71 -2.73
CA GLY A 382 4.10 1.67 -3.15
C GLY A 382 3.51 3.07 -3.08
N ILE A 383 4.36 4.09 -2.97
CA ILE A 383 3.93 5.49 -2.86
C ILE A 383 4.74 6.32 -3.84
N ASN A 384 4.10 7.23 -4.57
CA ASN A 384 4.78 8.14 -5.50
C ASN A 384 4.22 9.57 -5.41
N LEU A 385 4.82 10.38 -4.55
CA LEU A 385 4.32 11.70 -4.17
C LEU A 385 5.35 12.82 -4.45
N PRO A 386 4.93 14.09 -4.56
CA PRO A 386 3.56 14.59 -4.41
C PRO A 386 2.70 14.41 -5.67
N ASN A 387 1.40 14.68 -5.56
CA ASN A 387 0.44 14.58 -6.66
C ASN A 387 0.41 15.80 -7.60
N ALA A 388 0.91 16.97 -7.16
CA ALA A 388 0.90 18.18 -7.99
C ALA A 388 1.93 18.09 -9.13
N ASP A 389 1.46 18.02 -10.38
CA ASP A 389 2.29 17.84 -11.57
C ASP A 389 3.41 18.90 -11.71
N TRP A 390 3.13 20.14 -11.33
CA TRP A 390 4.11 21.22 -11.43
C TRP A 390 5.28 21.00 -10.47
N ILE A 391 5.02 20.49 -9.25
CA ILE A 391 6.06 20.15 -8.28
C ILE A 391 6.87 18.97 -8.78
N ARG A 392 6.20 17.92 -9.29
CA ARG A 392 6.88 16.76 -9.88
C ARG A 392 7.81 17.16 -11.01
N ARG A 393 7.38 18.11 -11.85
CA ARG A 393 8.15 18.63 -12.99
C ARG A 393 9.34 19.50 -12.57
N GLU A 394 9.16 20.37 -11.59
CA GLU A 394 10.15 21.41 -11.24
C GLU A 394 11.08 21.02 -10.08
N VAL A 395 10.62 20.16 -9.17
CA VAL A 395 11.33 19.74 -7.96
C VAL A 395 11.65 18.25 -8.02
N GLY A 396 10.69 17.44 -8.44
CA GLY A 396 10.79 15.98 -8.47
C GLY A 396 9.70 15.29 -7.64
N SER A 397 9.77 13.96 -7.58
CA SER A 397 8.90 13.13 -6.74
C SER A 397 9.71 12.10 -5.97
N LYS A 398 9.15 11.58 -4.88
CA LYS A 398 9.66 10.43 -4.15
C LYS A 398 8.79 9.22 -4.48
N SER A 399 9.37 8.26 -5.20
CA SER A 399 8.81 6.92 -5.40
C SER A 399 9.50 5.96 -4.44
N VAL A 400 8.72 5.26 -3.61
CA VAL A 400 9.27 4.40 -2.55
C VAL A 400 8.60 3.03 -2.50
N THR A 401 9.41 2.02 -2.19
CA THR A 401 8.99 0.64 -1.97
C THR A 401 8.95 0.33 -0.47
N LEU A 402 7.84 -0.25 0.00
CA LEU A 402 7.59 -0.55 1.42
C LEU A 402 8.11 -1.97 1.75
N ALA A 403 9.40 -2.09 2.05
CA ALA A 403 10.10 -3.38 2.16
C ALA A 403 9.49 -4.33 3.20
N ASN A 404 9.28 -3.88 4.43
CA ASN A 404 8.74 -4.72 5.49
C ASN A 404 7.26 -5.11 5.28
N ILE A 405 6.47 -4.29 4.57
CA ILE A 405 5.09 -4.63 4.19
C ILE A 405 5.11 -5.73 3.10
N SER A 406 5.91 -5.56 2.05
CA SER A 406 6.10 -6.57 1.01
C SER A 406 6.63 -7.89 1.60
N ALA A 407 7.64 -7.82 2.46
CA ALA A 407 8.17 -8.99 3.16
C ALA A 407 7.10 -9.69 4.01
N ALA A 408 6.24 -8.93 4.71
CA ALA A 408 5.14 -9.50 5.48
C ALA A 408 4.12 -10.23 4.59
N TYR A 409 3.77 -9.68 3.43
CA TYR A 409 2.96 -10.37 2.42
C TYR A 409 3.61 -11.67 1.96
N ASP A 410 4.89 -11.61 1.61
CA ASP A 410 5.61 -12.77 1.06
C ASP A 410 5.72 -13.87 2.10
N ILE A 411 6.14 -13.55 3.33
CA ILE A 411 6.29 -14.52 4.41
C ILE A 411 4.93 -15.12 4.79
N ALA A 412 3.88 -14.31 4.93
CA ALA A 412 2.53 -14.82 5.20
C ALA A 412 1.95 -15.64 4.04
N SER A 413 2.49 -15.49 2.82
CA SER A 413 2.15 -16.35 1.70
C SER A 413 2.86 -17.71 1.73
N GLN A 414 3.96 -17.85 2.48
CA GLN A 414 4.68 -19.11 2.60
C GLN A 414 3.86 -20.13 3.39
N GLY A 415 3.66 -21.32 2.84
CA GLY A 415 2.97 -22.42 3.51
C GLY A 415 1.44 -22.25 3.58
N ASN A 416 0.86 -21.22 2.96
CA ASN A 416 -0.59 -21.07 2.84
C ASN A 416 -1.21 -21.97 1.74
N GLY A 417 -0.38 -22.79 1.08
CA GLY A 417 -0.77 -23.71 0.03
C GLY A 417 -0.80 -23.12 -1.38
N PHE A 418 -0.69 -21.79 -1.56
CA PHE A 418 -0.73 -21.17 -2.88
C PHE A 418 0.47 -21.58 -3.74
N LEU A 419 1.68 -21.49 -3.20
CA LEU A 419 2.88 -21.90 -3.94
C LEU A 419 2.83 -23.39 -4.24
N GLU A 420 2.43 -24.23 -3.27
CA GLU A 420 2.29 -25.67 -3.44
C GLU A 420 1.22 -26.06 -4.48
N GLU A 421 0.15 -25.26 -4.60
CA GLU A 421 -0.94 -25.50 -5.56
C GLU A 421 -0.56 -25.12 -6.99
N PHE A 422 0.25 -24.07 -7.18
CA PHE A 422 0.52 -23.46 -8.49
C PHE A 422 1.95 -23.69 -9.02
N ALA A 423 2.94 -24.00 -8.17
CA ALA A 423 4.27 -24.39 -8.62
C ALA A 423 4.23 -25.75 -9.33
N PHE A 424 5.12 -25.94 -10.31
CA PHE A 424 5.14 -27.14 -11.14
C PHE A 424 5.52 -28.40 -10.35
N ASN A 425 6.50 -28.29 -9.45
CA ASN A 425 7.00 -29.40 -8.64
C ASN A 425 7.56 -28.96 -7.27
N ALA A 426 7.84 -29.94 -6.40
CA ALA A 426 8.37 -29.69 -5.06
C ALA A 426 9.75 -29.01 -5.04
N GLY A 427 10.60 -29.24 -6.04
CA GLY A 427 11.91 -28.58 -6.14
C GLY A 427 11.80 -27.08 -6.42
N GLU A 428 10.84 -26.67 -7.25
CA GLU A 428 10.50 -25.25 -7.43
C GLU A 428 10.02 -24.65 -6.10
N VAL A 429 9.11 -25.33 -5.39
CA VAL A 429 8.61 -24.88 -4.08
C VAL A 429 9.75 -24.66 -3.08
N GLU A 430 10.69 -25.62 -2.98
CA GLU A 430 11.84 -25.53 -2.07
C GLU A 430 12.77 -24.38 -2.45
N ARG A 431 13.06 -24.21 -3.74
CA ARG A 431 13.92 -23.12 -4.24
C ARG A 431 13.29 -21.75 -3.98
N VAL A 432 12.00 -21.59 -4.30
CA VAL A 432 11.26 -20.35 -4.06
C VAL A 432 11.22 -20.02 -2.56
N LYS A 433 10.91 -20.99 -1.69
CA LYS A 433 10.94 -20.79 -0.23
C LYS A 433 12.30 -20.30 0.28
N LYS A 434 13.39 -20.78 -0.33
CA LYS A 434 14.76 -20.41 0.06
C LYS A 434 15.18 -19.01 -0.40
N TYR A 435 14.83 -18.61 -1.63
CA TYR A 435 15.42 -17.41 -2.25
C TYR A 435 14.43 -16.30 -2.60
N ARG A 436 13.11 -16.51 -2.50
CA ARG A 436 12.12 -15.53 -2.97
C ARG A 436 12.31 -14.13 -2.40
N SER A 437 12.53 -14.00 -1.09
CA SER A 437 12.71 -12.69 -0.46
C SER A 437 13.88 -11.88 -1.04
N VAL A 438 15.04 -12.52 -1.28
CA VAL A 438 16.20 -11.84 -1.88
C VAL A 438 16.01 -11.62 -3.38
N SER A 439 15.35 -12.55 -4.07
CA SER A 439 15.00 -12.45 -5.49
C SER A 439 14.05 -11.29 -5.76
N ASP A 440 12.94 -11.20 -5.04
CA ASP A 440 11.93 -10.15 -5.20
C ASP A 440 12.53 -8.78 -4.90
N ALA A 441 13.29 -8.66 -3.80
CA ALA A 441 13.98 -7.43 -3.46
C ALA A 441 14.95 -6.97 -4.56
N LEU A 442 15.79 -7.86 -5.09
CA LEU A 442 16.75 -7.49 -6.13
C LEU A 442 16.14 -7.25 -7.50
N HIS A 443 15.05 -7.95 -7.84
CA HIS A 443 14.27 -7.64 -9.03
C HIS A 443 13.76 -6.21 -8.97
N THR A 444 13.13 -5.82 -7.85
CA THR A 444 12.66 -4.45 -7.64
C THR A 444 13.81 -3.45 -7.61
N ASP A 445 14.90 -3.73 -6.89
CA ASP A 445 16.07 -2.84 -6.84
C ASP A 445 16.64 -2.59 -8.26
N LEU A 446 16.74 -3.62 -9.10
CA LEU A 446 17.18 -3.48 -10.50
C LEU A 446 16.17 -2.71 -11.36
N HIS A 447 14.88 -3.03 -11.24
CA HIS A 447 13.79 -2.36 -11.96
C HIS A 447 13.83 -0.85 -11.71
N GLU A 448 13.87 -0.45 -10.44
CA GLU A 448 13.80 0.96 -10.02
C GLU A 448 15.11 1.70 -10.25
N CYS A 449 16.26 1.12 -9.87
CA CYS A 449 17.53 1.86 -9.87
C CYS A 449 18.16 2.00 -11.26
N VAL A 450 18.04 0.95 -12.09
CA VAL A 450 18.73 0.88 -13.40
C VAL A 450 17.80 0.55 -14.56
N GLY A 451 16.66 -0.11 -14.31
CA GLY A 451 15.63 -0.38 -15.30
C GLY A 451 15.05 0.91 -15.87
N HIS A 452 14.36 1.71 -15.06
CA HIS A 452 13.84 3.02 -15.49
C HIS A 452 14.93 4.01 -15.95
N ALA A 453 16.13 3.93 -15.36
CA ALA A 453 17.23 4.84 -15.66
C ALA A 453 17.93 4.53 -17.00
N SER A 454 17.81 3.31 -17.53
CA SER A 454 18.51 2.86 -18.75
C SER A 454 17.89 3.38 -20.05
N GLY A 455 18.70 3.43 -21.11
CA GLY A 455 18.26 3.73 -22.46
C GLY A 455 17.86 5.19 -22.73
N LYS A 456 17.94 5.63 -23.99
CA LYS A 456 17.57 6.99 -24.44
C LYS A 456 16.65 6.97 -25.66
N LEU A 457 15.86 8.04 -25.81
CA LEU A 457 15.06 8.27 -27.02
C LEU A 457 15.98 8.59 -28.22
N ALA A 458 15.50 8.29 -29.42
CA ALA A 458 16.10 8.81 -30.64
C ALA A 458 15.90 10.33 -30.72
N GLU A 459 16.79 11.01 -31.43
CA GLU A 459 16.67 12.44 -31.65
C GLU A 459 15.37 12.76 -32.41
N GLY A 460 14.57 13.70 -31.88
CA GLY A 460 13.30 14.11 -32.49
C GLY A 460 12.08 13.25 -32.14
N THR A 461 12.23 12.18 -31.35
CA THR A 461 11.09 11.37 -30.89
C THR A 461 10.27 12.11 -29.84
N ASP A 462 8.94 12.15 -30.03
CA ASP A 462 7.99 12.63 -29.02
C ASP A 462 7.96 11.67 -27.82
N PRO A 463 8.32 12.11 -26.59
CA PRO A 463 8.25 11.29 -25.39
C PRO A 463 6.86 10.70 -25.11
N ASN A 464 5.80 11.31 -25.65
CA ASN A 464 4.41 10.91 -25.44
C ASN A 464 3.82 10.08 -26.61
N ALA A 465 4.64 9.68 -27.58
CA ALA A 465 4.19 9.00 -28.80
C ALA A 465 3.38 7.72 -28.52
N LEU A 466 3.65 7.03 -27.41
CA LEU A 466 3.02 5.75 -27.05
C LEU A 466 1.65 5.88 -26.37
N LYS A 467 1.22 7.09 -25.97
CA LYS A 467 -0.10 7.40 -25.40
C LYS A 467 -0.50 6.40 -24.29
N ASN A 468 -1.67 5.77 -24.41
CA ASN A 468 -2.24 4.82 -23.43
C ASN A 468 -1.43 3.51 -23.28
N TYR A 469 -0.47 3.24 -24.17
CA TYR A 469 0.44 2.09 -24.04
C TYR A 469 1.78 2.47 -23.40
N ALA A 470 2.03 3.76 -23.14
CA ALA A 470 3.29 4.23 -22.55
C ALA A 470 3.59 3.56 -21.21
N SER A 471 2.64 3.58 -20.28
CA SER A 471 2.82 2.99 -18.94
C SER A 471 3.12 1.48 -18.99
N PRO A 472 2.27 0.61 -19.58
CA PRO A 472 2.56 -0.83 -19.58
C PRO A 472 3.84 -1.19 -20.36
N LEU A 473 4.23 -0.41 -21.38
CA LEU A 473 5.50 -0.63 -22.10
C LEU A 473 6.72 -0.17 -21.29
N GLU A 474 6.60 0.93 -20.54
CA GLU A 474 7.69 1.39 -19.68
C GLU A 474 7.96 0.44 -18.52
N GLU A 475 6.89 -0.06 -17.88
CA GLU A 475 6.98 -1.11 -16.86
C GLU A 475 7.63 -2.37 -17.44
N ALA A 476 7.19 -2.79 -18.64
CA ALA A 476 7.77 -3.96 -19.29
C ALA A 476 9.25 -3.81 -19.60
N ARG A 477 9.67 -2.60 -20.00
CA ARG A 477 11.07 -2.30 -20.25
C ARG A 477 11.91 -2.42 -18.98
N ALA A 478 11.43 -1.88 -17.86
CA ALA A 478 12.14 -1.94 -16.58
C ALA A 478 12.15 -3.36 -15.99
N ASP A 479 11.03 -4.09 -16.04
CA ASP A 479 10.94 -5.50 -15.62
C ASP A 479 11.88 -6.38 -16.46
N LEU A 480 11.90 -6.23 -17.78
CA LEU A 480 12.81 -7.00 -18.64
C LEU A 480 14.28 -6.67 -18.39
N PHE A 481 14.60 -5.41 -18.08
CA PHE A 481 15.94 -5.02 -17.70
C PHE A 481 16.39 -5.76 -16.44
N ALA A 482 15.53 -5.78 -15.41
CA ALA A 482 15.78 -6.52 -14.18
C ALA A 482 15.92 -8.03 -14.47
N LEU A 483 14.91 -8.65 -15.08
CA LEU A 483 14.87 -10.07 -15.43
C LEU A 483 16.12 -10.49 -16.24
N TYR A 484 16.55 -9.70 -17.22
CA TYR A 484 17.75 -10.02 -18.01
C TYR A 484 19.02 -10.14 -17.15
N TYR A 485 19.13 -9.38 -16.07
CA TYR A 485 20.29 -9.41 -15.17
C TYR A 485 20.16 -10.36 -13.98
N MET A 486 18.96 -10.79 -13.59
CA MET A 486 18.76 -11.66 -12.42
C MET A 486 19.64 -12.92 -12.42
N THR A 487 19.86 -13.53 -13.58
CA THR A 487 20.69 -14.74 -13.75
C THR A 487 22.10 -14.45 -14.27
N ASP A 488 22.50 -13.18 -14.36
CA ASP A 488 23.86 -12.81 -14.78
C ASP A 488 24.88 -13.08 -13.67
N LYS A 489 26.05 -13.61 -14.05
CA LYS A 489 27.15 -13.88 -13.12
C LYS A 489 27.59 -12.65 -12.33
N LYS A 490 27.44 -11.46 -12.92
CA LYS A 490 27.75 -10.19 -12.28
C LYS A 490 26.99 -10.00 -10.98
N MET A 491 25.76 -10.52 -10.87
CA MET A 491 24.97 -10.40 -9.64
C MET A 491 25.61 -11.13 -8.46
N THR A 492 26.22 -12.29 -8.70
CA THR A 492 26.99 -13.04 -7.69
C THR A 492 28.36 -12.40 -7.45
N GLU A 493 29.03 -11.92 -8.50
CA GLU A 493 30.33 -11.21 -8.38
C GLU A 493 30.24 -9.93 -7.54
N LEU A 494 29.10 -9.23 -7.62
CA LEU A 494 28.81 -8.04 -6.81
C LEU A 494 28.32 -8.39 -5.39
N GLY A 495 28.16 -9.67 -5.06
CA GLY A 495 27.66 -10.12 -3.76
C GLY A 495 26.17 -9.85 -3.52
N LEU A 496 25.39 -9.58 -4.58
CA LEU A 496 23.95 -9.33 -4.48
C LEU A 496 23.19 -10.65 -4.30
N PHE A 497 23.55 -11.68 -5.07
CA PHE A 497 23.02 -13.02 -4.88
C PHE A 497 23.99 -13.96 -4.18
N PRO A 498 23.48 -14.90 -3.35
CA PRO A 498 24.30 -15.96 -2.78
C PRO A 498 24.80 -16.94 -3.85
N ASP A 499 23.97 -17.22 -4.86
CA ASP A 499 24.26 -18.09 -6.01
C ASP A 499 23.25 -17.86 -7.15
N GLY A 500 23.44 -18.54 -8.29
CA GLY A 500 22.59 -18.36 -9.48
C GLY A 500 21.14 -18.85 -9.34
N GLN A 501 20.83 -19.74 -8.39
CA GLN A 501 19.46 -20.24 -8.20
C GLN A 501 18.53 -19.16 -7.67
N ALA A 502 19.06 -18.16 -6.98
CA ALA A 502 18.26 -17.02 -6.51
C ALA A 502 17.68 -16.22 -7.70
N GLY A 503 18.43 -16.07 -8.79
CA GLY A 503 17.94 -15.44 -10.02
C GLY A 503 16.89 -16.28 -10.77
N GLU A 504 16.98 -17.61 -10.68
CA GLU A 504 15.99 -18.51 -11.29
C GLU A 504 14.60 -18.38 -10.64
N VAL A 505 14.54 -18.09 -9.33
CA VAL A 505 13.27 -17.85 -8.61
C VAL A 505 12.51 -16.68 -9.20
N ALA A 506 13.19 -15.60 -9.60
CA ALA A 506 12.55 -14.48 -10.27
C ALA A 506 11.84 -14.94 -11.55
N TYR A 507 12.43 -15.87 -12.31
CA TYR A 507 11.85 -16.34 -13.55
C TYR A 507 10.65 -17.25 -13.28
N ASP A 508 10.77 -18.17 -12.33
CA ASP A 508 9.68 -19.04 -11.89
C ASP A 508 8.47 -18.21 -11.46
N ASP A 509 8.69 -17.24 -10.56
CA ASP A 509 7.65 -16.40 -9.99
C ASP A 509 7.03 -15.48 -11.06
N TYR A 510 7.85 -14.88 -11.92
CA TYR A 510 7.37 -13.96 -12.95
C TYR A 510 6.50 -14.67 -13.99
N LEU A 511 6.92 -15.83 -14.50
CA LEU A 511 6.14 -16.59 -15.48
C LEU A 511 4.91 -17.26 -14.86
N ARG A 512 5.02 -17.82 -13.65
CA ARG A 512 3.87 -18.39 -12.92
C ARG A 512 2.83 -17.31 -12.65
N ASN A 513 3.26 -16.10 -12.27
CA ASN A 513 2.38 -14.95 -12.09
C ASN A 513 1.75 -14.51 -13.42
N GLY A 514 2.58 -14.25 -14.43
CA GLY A 514 2.18 -13.66 -15.70
C GLY A 514 1.23 -14.53 -16.52
N LEU A 515 1.48 -15.84 -16.58
CA LEU A 515 0.70 -16.80 -17.36
C LEU A 515 -0.53 -17.36 -16.63
N ILE A 516 -0.45 -17.50 -15.30
CA ILE A 516 -1.47 -18.23 -14.54
C ILE A 516 -2.00 -17.42 -13.37
N THR A 517 -1.18 -17.12 -12.37
CA THR A 517 -1.75 -16.85 -11.05
C THR A 517 -2.25 -15.42 -10.86
N GLN A 518 -1.85 -14.45 -11.70
CA GLN A 518 -2.33 -13.08 -11.56
C GLN A 518 -3.83 -12.93 -11.89
N ILE A 519 -4.38 -13.84 -12.71
CA ILE A 519 -5.77 -13.75 -13.18
C ILE A 519 -6.79 -14.05 -12.08
N VAL A 520 -6.37 -14.59 -10.92
CA VAL A 520 -7.23 -14.71 -9.72
C VAL A 520 -7.83 -13.38 -9.29
N ARG A 521 -7.21 -12.25 -9.68
CA ARG A 521 -7.63 -10.89 -9.35
C ARG A 521 -8.70 -10.35 -10.31
N ILE A 522 -9.01 -11.08 -11.38
CA ILE A 522 -9.89 -10.62 -12.46
C ILE A 522 -11.27 -11.25 -12.29
N LYS A 523 -12.33 -10.48 -12.55
CA LYS A 523 -13.70 -11.00 -12.50
C LYS A 523 -13.95 -11.92 -13.71
N PRO A 524 -14.73 -13.01 -13.57
CA PRO A 524 -15.09 -13.88 -14.69
C PRO A 524 -15.61 -13.09 -15.91
N GLY A 525 -15.11 -13.43 -17.11
CA GLY A 525 -15.47 -12.77 -18.36
C GLY A 525 -14.86 -11.39 -18.61
N LYS A 526 -13.95 -10.93 -17.74
CA LYS A 526 -13.18 -9.68 -17.92
C LYS A 526 -11.77 -9.95 -18.42
N ASP A 527 -11.16 -8.92 -18.99
CA ASP A 527 -9.77 -8.89 -19.48
C ASP A 527 -8.87 -8.11 -18.50
N ILE A 528 -7.55 -8.12 -18.75
CA ILE A 528 -6.58 -7.38 -17.95
C ILE A 528 -6.60 -5.89 -18.31
N GLU A 529 -6.77 -5.02 -17.32
CA GLU A 529 -6.80 -3.56 -17.51
C GLU A 529 -5.57 -2.84 -16.93
N GLN A 530 -5.12 -3.26 -15.74
CA GLN A 530 -4.04 -2.59 -15.00
C GLN A 530 -2.67 -2.74 -15.69
N ALA A 531 -1.90 -1.64 -15.80
CA ALA A 531 -0.69 -1.56 -16.61
C ALA A 531 0.41 -2.58 -16.24
N HIS A 532 0.68 -2.80 -14.95
CA HIS A 532 1.69 -3.76 -14.50
C HIS A 532 1.25 -5.22 -14.74
N MET A 533 -0.06 -5.52 -14.62
CA MET A 533 -0.59 -6.84 -14.98
C MET A 533 -0.48 -7.09 -16.49
N ARG A 534 -0.77 -6.05 -17.30
CA ARG A 534 -0.58 -6.10 -18.76
C ARG A 534 0.88 -6.32 -19.12
N CYS A 535 1.81 -5.62 -18.44
CA CYS A 535 3.25 -5.82 -18.56
C CYS A 535 3.64 -7.29 -18.31
N ARG A 536 3.32 -7.83 -17.13
CA ARG A 536 3.67 -9.21 -16.73
C ARG A 536 3.05 -10.24 -17.67
N SER A 537 1.79 -10.04 -18.05
CA SER A 537 1.11 -10.90 -19.02
C SER A 537 1.82 -10.86 -20.38
N MET A 538 2.10 -9.66 -20.90
CA MET A 538 2.71 -9.47 -22.21
C MET A 538 4.08 -10.14 -22.28
N ILE A 539 4.96 -9.88 -21.31
CA ILE A 539 6.30 -10.48 -21.28
C ILE A 539 6.20 -12.01 -21.23
N SER A 540 5.37 -12.54 -20.31
CA SER A 540 5.32 -13.98 -20.08
C SER A 540 4.72 -14.74 -21.26
N HIS A 541 3.65 -14.22 -21.88
CA HIS A 541 3.07 -14.83 -23.08
C HIS A 541 3.96 -14.68 -24.30
N TRP A 542 4.68 -13.56 -24.45
CA TRP A 542 5.62 -13.37 -25.56
C TRP A 542 6.79 -14.36 -25.48
N VAL A 543 7.46 -14.49 -24.33
CA VAL A 543 8.57 -15.44 -24.20
C VAL A 543 8.11 -16.89 -24.27
N PHE A 544 6.90 -17.18 -23.76
CA PHE A 544 6.28 -18.49 -23.97
C PHE A 544 6.11 -18.78 -25.46
N GLU A 545 5.47 -17.88 -26.21
CA GLU A 545 5.23 -18.04 -27.66
C GLU A 545 6.54 -18.19 -28.45
N LYS A 546 7.53 -17.32 -28.21
CA LYS A 546 8.82 -17.35 -28.92
C LYS A 546 9.70 -18.52 -28.50
N GLY A 547 9.55 -19.02 -27.28
CA GLY A 547 10.28 -20.18 -26.76
C GLY A 547 9.73 -21.53 -27.21
N LYS A 548 8.53 -21.60 -27.82
CA LYS A 548 7.85 -22.87 -28.15
C LYS A 548 8.69 -23.82 -29.00
N ALA A 549 9.34 -23.31 -30.05
CA ALA A 549 10.08 -24.15 -30.99
C ALA A 549 11.29 -24.86 -30.35
N GLU A 550 11.87 -24.28 -29.31
CA GLU A 550 13.01 -24.83 -28.55
C GLU A 550 12.58 -25.39 -27.19
N ASN A 551 11.27 -25.42 -26.91
CA ASN A 551 10.68 -25.91 -25.67
C ASN A 551 11.24 -25.21 -24.41
N VAL A 552 11.47 -23.90 -24.48
CA VAL A 552 12.08 -23.12 -23.38
C VAL A 552 11.17 -23.06 -22.15
N VAL A 553 9.88 -22.81 -22.37
CA VAL A 553 8.83 -22.77 -21.36
C VAL A 553 7.69 -23.68 -21.83
N GLU A 554 7.22 -24.55 -20.95
CA GLU A 554 6.06 -25.40 -21.16
C GLU A 554 4.90 -24.98 -20.25
N VAL A 555 3.70 -24.94 -20.81
CA VAL A 555 2.45 -24.85 -20.04
C VAL A 555 1.81 -26.23 -20.09
N ILE A 556 1.84 -26.95 -18.96
CA ILE A 556 1.50 -28.38 -18.88
C ILE A 556 0.22 -28.54 -18.06
N SER A 557 -0.72 -29.33 -18.57
CA SER A 557 -1.87 -29.78 -17.80
C SER A 557 -1.59 -31.15 -17.17
N ARG A 558 -1.66 -31.24 -15.83
CA ARG A 558 -1.57 -32.48 -15.06
C ARG A 558 -2.77 -32.55 -14.12
N ASP A 559 -3.53 -33.64 -14.16
CA ASP A 559 -4.74 -33.84 -13.35
C ASP A 559 -5.74 -32.67 -13.44
N SER A 560 -5.95 -32.18 -14.68
CA SER A 560 -6.80 -31.02 -14.99
C SER A 560 -6.35 -29.70 -14.32
N LYS A 561 -5.08 -29.62 -13.90
CA LYS A 561 -4.46 -28.40 -13.40
C LYS A 561 -3.31 -27.97 -14.31
N THR A 562 -3.29 -26.69 -14.65
CA THR A 562 -2.29 -26.08 -15.52
C THR A 562 -1.11 -25.54 -14.71
N TYR A 563 0.11 -25.83 -15.17
CA TYR A 563 1.37 -25.45 -14.52
C TYR A 563 2.34 -24.88 -15.55
N VAL A 564 3.22 -23.97 -15.10
CA VAL A 564 4.33 -23.47 -15.91
C VAL A 564 5.61 -24.20 -15.54
N LYS A 565 6.33 -24.72 -16.51
CA LYS A 565 7.65 -25.34 -16.33
C LYS A 565 8.66 -24.61 -17.20
N ILE A 566 9.74 -24.13 -16.59
CA ILE A 566 10.89 -23.59 -17.32
C ILE A 566 11.88 -24.74 -17.54
N ASN A 567 12.24 -25.01 -18.80
CA ASN A 567 13.20 -26.06 -19.16
C ASN A 567 14.62 -25.52 -19.37
N ASP A 568 14.74 -24.25 -19.80
CA ASP A 568 16.03 -23.63 -20.08
C ASP A 568 16.01 -22.15 -19.64
N TYR A 569 16.52 -21.90 -18.44
CA TYR A 569 16.63 -20.56 -17.86
C TYR A 569 17.58 -19.66 -18.67
N GLN A 570 18.63 -20.22 -19.28
CA GLN A 570 19.60 -19.44 -20.04
C GLN A 570 19.01 -18.99 -21.38
N LYS A 571 18.26 -19.86 -22.06
CA LYS A 571 17.55 -19.48 -23.28
C LYS A 571 16.39 -18.52 -22.97
N LEU A 572 15.71 -18.70 -21.84
CA LEU A 572 14.71 -17.75 -21.37
C LEU A 572 15.31 -16.35 -21.13
N ARG A 573 16.50 -16.27 -20.51
CA ARG A 573 17.25 -15.02 -20.39
C ARG A 573 17.51 -14.36 -21.75
N SER A 574 17.90 -15.15 -22.77
CA SER A 574 18.08 -14.63 -24.13
C SER A 574 16.79 -14.05 -24.70
N LEU A 575 15.65 -14.73 -24.51
CA LEU A 575 14.34 -14.23 -24.95
C LEU A 575 13.95 -12.93 -24.23
N PHE A 576 14.23 -12.80 -22.92
CA PHE A 576 14.05 -11.53 -22.22
C PHE A 576 14.91 -10.42 -22.83
N GLY A 577 16.15 -10.71 -23.19
CA GLY A 577 17.03 -9.73 -23.85
C GLY A 577 16.56 -9.34 -25.25
N GLU A 578 16.02 -10.27 -26.03
CA GLU A 578 15.42 -9.99 -27.33
C GLU A 578 14.19 -9.08 -27.22
N LEU A 579 13.29 -9.37 -26.27
CA LEU A 579 12.11 -8.54 -26.03
C LEU A 579 12.50 -7.16 -25.46
N LEU A 580 13.48 -7.09 -24.55
CA LEU A 580 14.00 -5.83 -24.02
C LEU A 580 14.52 -4.93 -25.13
N LYS A 581 15.26 -5.51 -26.09
CA LYS A 581 15.78 -4.80 -27.26
C LYS A 581 14.64 -4.23 -28.11
N GLU A 582 13.57 -5.00 -28.33
CA GLU A 582 12.43 -4.54 -29.12
C GLU A 582 11.61 -3.47 -28.39
N ILE A 583 11.32 -3.65 -27.10
CA ILE A 583 10.57 -2.65 -26.33
C ILE A 583 11.37 -1.35 -26.19
N GLN A 584 12.69 -1.43 -26.01
CA GLN A 584 13.54 -0.25 -26.02
C GLN A 584 13.50 0.45 -27.39
N ARG A 585 13.52 -0.29 -28.52
CA ARG A 585 13.35 0.31 -29.85
C ARG A 585 12.00 1.03 -29.97
N ILE A 586 10.91 0.36 -29.59
CA ILE A 586 9.55 0.92 -29.61
C ILE A 586 9.48 2.24 -28.82
N LYS A 587 10.02 2.25 -27.60
CA LYS A 587 10.11 3.47 -26.78
C LYS A 587 10.96 4.53 -27.46
N SER A 588 12.18 4.16 -27.87
CA SER A 588 13.15 5.11 -28.40
C SER A 588 12.73 5.74 -29.71
N GLU A 589 11.98 5.03 -30.55
CA GLU A 589 11.50 5.52 -31.85
C GLU A 589 10.07 6.08 -31.79
N GLY A 590 9.34 5.87 -30.68
CA GLY A 590 7.94 6.29 -30.55
C GLY A 590 6.98 5.47 -31.41
N ASP A 591 7.27 4.18 -31.60
CA ASP A 591 6.52 3.28 -32.48
C ASP A 591 5.21 2.81 -31.82
N PHE A 592 4.20 3.68 -31.87
CA PHE A 592 2.89 3.44 -31.25
C PHE A 592 2.23 2.14 -31.71
N GLU A 593 2.27 1.82 -33.01
CA GLU A 593 1.57 0.65 -33.54
C GLU A 593 2.24 -0.66 -33.13
N ALA A 594 3.57 -0.72 -33.09
CA ALA A 594 4.28 -1.90 -32.57
C ALA A 594 4.03 -2.08 -31.06
N GLY A 595 4.07 -0.99 -30.30
CA GLY A 595 3.78 -1.02 -28.85
C GLY A 595 2.36 -1.48 -28.54
N LYS A 596 1.37 -0.93 -29.25
CA LYS A 596 -0.02 -1.36 -29.20
C LYS A 596 -0.15 -2.85 -29.52
N LYS A 597 0.47 -3.31 -30.60
CA LYS A 597 0.39 -4.71 -31.02
C LYS A 597 0.89 -5.66 -29.92
N LEU A 598 2.05 -5.38 -29.32
CA LEU A 598 2.58 -6.22 -28.24
C LEU A 598 1.61 -6.33 -27.05
N ILE A 599 1.08 -5.18 -26.59
CA ILE A 599 0.16 -5.17 -25.45
C ILE A 599 -1.16 -5.86 -25.78
N GLU A 600 -1.78 -5.55 -26.91
CA GLU A 600 -3.09 -6.11 -27.26
C GLU A 600 -3.01 -7.61 -27.57
N GLU A 601 -1.90 -8.10 -28.14
CA GLU A 601 -1.72 -9.52 -28.50
C GLU A 601 -1.38 -10.39 -27.30
N PHE A 602 -0.56 -9.91 -26.36
CA PHE A 602 -0.01 -10.74 -25.26
C PHE A 602 -0.38 -10.26 -23.85
N GLY A 603 -0.80 -9.00 -23.69
CA GLY A 603 -0.98 -8.36 -22.39
C GLY A 603 -2.43 -8.26 -21.89
N VAL A 604 -3.43 -8.38 -22.77
CA VAL A 604 -4.83 -8.02 -22.44
C VAL A 604 -5.73 -9.24 -22.24
N LYS A 605 -5.73 -10.17 -23.20
CA LYS A 605 -6.74 -11.22 -23.29
C LYS A 605 -6.47 -12.37 -22.33
N ILE A 606 -7.52 -12.82 -21.65
CA ILE A 606 -7.47 -13.96 -20.74
C ILE A 606 -8.19 -15.16 -21.37
N ASP A 607 -7.53 -16.32 -21.40
CA ASP A 607 -8.19 -17.60 -21.66
C ASP A 607 -9.19 -17.88 -20.53
N GLN A 608 -10.48 -17.81 -20.86
CA GLN A 608 -11.54 -17.95 -19.86
C GLN A 608 -11.66 -19.37 -19.30
N GLN A 609 -11.17 -20.40 -20.01
CA GLN A 609 -11.14 -21.76 -19.48
C GLN A 609 -10.05 -21.88 -18.41
N LEU A 610 -8.85 -21.36 -18.68
CA LEU A 610 -7.78 -21.29 -17.68
C LEU A 610 -8.19 -20.41 -16.49
N HIS A 611 -8.87 -19.29 -16.76
CA HIS A 611 -9.36 -18.41 -15.71
C HIS A 611 -10.31 -19.11 -14.74
N ALA A 612 -11.28 -19.87 -15.26
CA ALA A 612 -12.19 -20.66 -14.44
C ALA A 612 -11.43 -21.71 -13.61
N GLU A 613 -10.47 -22.42 -14.22
CA GLU A 613 -9.62 -23.39 -13.52
C GLU A 613 -8.84 -22.74 -12.36
N VAL A 614 -8.21 -21.60 -12.62
CA VAL A 614 -7.39 -20.87 -11.64
C VAL A 614 -8.24 -20.34 -10.49
N LEU A 615 -9.43 -19.80 -10.78
CA LEU A 615 -10.38 -19.38 -9.74
C LEU A 615 -10.85 -20.56 -8.89
N ASP A 616 -11.17 -21.71 -9.50
CA ASP A 616 -11.59 -22.92 -8.78
C ASP A 616 -10.47 -23.49 -7.89
N ARG A 617 -9.22 -23.45 -8.37
CA ARG A 617 -8.04 -23.86 -7.58
C ARG A 617 -7.81 -22.89 -6.42
N TYR A 618 -7.85 -21.59 -6.69
CA TYR A 618 -7.65 -20.55 -5.69
C TYR A 618 -8.73 -20.58 -4.59
N ALA A 619 -10.01 -20.80 -4.97
CA ALA A 619 -11.12 -20.87 -4.03
C ALA A 619 -10.94 -22.00 -2.99
N LYS A 620 -10.31 -23.13 -3.37
CA LYS A 620 -10.02 -24.25 -2.46
C LYS A 620 -8.97 -23.93 -1.41
N LEU A 621 -8.13 -22.91 -1.64
CA LEU A 621 -7.12 -22.47 -0.68
C LEU A 621 -7.74 -21.65 0.46
N ASN A 622 -8.98 -21.18 0.30
CA ASN A 622 -9.67 -20.35 1.29
C ASN A 622 -8.85 -19.12 1.74
N LEU A 623 -8.09 -18.54 0.81
CA LEU A 623 -7.26 -17.37 1.05
C LEU A 623 -8.09 -16.10 0.88
N ALA A 624 -8.08 -15.26 1.90
CA ALA A 624 -8.65 -13.92 1.78
C ALA A 624 -7.96 -13.13 0.66
N PRO A 625 -8.70 -12.58 -0.32
CA PRO A 625 -8.13 -11.78 -1.39
C PRO A 625 -7.61 -10.42 -0.88
N TYR A 626 -8.18 -9.89 0.20
CA TYR A 626 -7.80 -8.61 0.78
C TYR A 626 -6.97 -8.80 2.04
N THR A 627 -5.99 -7.94 2.22
CA THR A 627 -5.06 -8.00 3.34
C THR A 627 -4.92 -6.62 3.95
N GLY A 628 -4.87 -6.56 5.27
CA GLY A 628 -4.38 -5.38 5.96
C GLY A 628 -3.50 -5.76 7.13
N PHE A 629 -3.05 -4.74 7.83
CA PHE A 629 -2.02 -4.84 8.85
C PHE A 629 -2.49 -4.26 10.16
N VAL A 630 -2.06 -4.88 11.25
CA VAL A 630 -1.97 -4.20 12.53
C VAL A 630 -0.63 -3.48 12.63
N ASN A 631 -0.63 -2.29 13.25
CA ASN A 631 0.59 -1.56 13.52
C ASN A 631 1.32 -2.15 14.74
N PRO A 632 2.65 -2.00 14.85
CA PRO A 632 3.34 -2.18 16.13
C PRO A 632 2.96 -1.07 17.13
N VAL A 633 3.19 -1.33 18.41
CA VAL A 633 3.03 -0.37 19.50
C VAL A 633 4.40 0.17 19.88
N LEU A 634 4.59 1.47 19.74
CA LEU A 634 5.82 2.16 20.14
C LEU A 634 5.68 2.67 21.58
N LEU A 635 6.54 2.18 22.48
CA LEU A 635 6.51 2.43 23.91
C LEU A 635 7.71 3.27 24.36
N PRO A 636 7.52 4.58 24.60
CA PRO A 636 8.59 5.42 25.14
C PRO A 636 8.94 5.01 26.58
N VAL A 637 10.24 4.95 26.87
CA VAL A 637 10.80 4.68 28.20
C VAL A 637 11.30 6.00 28.78
N TYR A 638 10.80 6.36 29.97
CA TYR A 638 11.10 7.65 30.59
C TYR A 638 12.10 7.54 31.75
N ASP A 639 12.96 8.54 31.90
CA ASP A 639 13.76 8.75 33.10
C ASP A 639 12.94 9.43 34.23
N SER A 640 13.58 9.71 35.37
CA SER A 640 12.96 10.39 36.50
C SER A 640 12.55 11.83 36.23
N ASP A 641 13.13 12.46 35.21
CA ASP A 641 12.85 13.84 34.80
C ASP A 641 11.77 13.90 33.70
N GLY A 642 11.24 12.75 33.27
CA GLY A 642 10.23 12.63 32.23
C GLY A 642 10.78 12.74 30.80
N ARG A 643 12.09 12.57 30.60
CA ARG A 643 12.71 12.54 29.26
C ARG A 643 12.68 11.12 28.70
N ILE A 644 12.50 10.99 27.40
CA ILE A 644 12.59 9.70 26.73
C ILE A 644 14.06 9.26 26.70
N THR A 645 14.31 8.01 27.07
CA THR A 645 15.64 7.38 27.09
C THR A 645 15.75 6.21 26.10
N ASP A 646 14.62 5.66 25.68
CA ASP A 646 14.49 4.66 24.63
C ASP A 646 13.04 4.62 24.12
N VAL A 647 12.81 4.03 22.95
CA VAL A 647 11.48 3.69 22.45
C VAL A 647 11.49 2.22 22.09
N LYS A 648 10.70 1.41 22.80
CA LYS A 648 10.58 -0.03 22.58
C LYS A 648 9.45 -0.34 21.61
N VAL A 649 9.57 -1.46 20.92
CA VAL A 649 8.56 -1.96 19.97
C VAL A 649 7.89 -3.19 20.56
N GLU A 650 6.56 -3.17 20.61
CA GLU A 650 5.74 -4.35 20.86
C GLU A 650 4.88 -4.66 19.63
N TYR A 651 4.71 -5.93 19.32
CA TYR A 651 3.92 -6.36 18.16
C TYR A 651 2.57 -6.91 18.62
N THR A 652 1.48 -6.40 18.03
CA THR A 652 0.13 -6.83 18.41
C THR A 652 -0.31 -8.09 17.67
N ASP A 653 -1.00 -8.96 18.37
CA ASP A 653 -1.66 -10.17 17.86
C ASP A 653 -3.19 -10.09 17.93
N ASP A 654 -3.72 -8.92 18.30
CA ASP A 654 -5.16 -8.69 18.42
C ASP A 654 -5.56 -7.45 17.61
N TYR A 655 -6.09 -7.71 16.41
CA TYR A 655 -6.60 -6.69 15.52
C TYR A 655 -7.75 -5.89 16.16
N LEU A 656 -8.72 -6.59 16.74
CA LEU A 656 -9.87 -5.93 17.36
C LEU A 656 -9.44 -5.14 18.59
N GLY A 657 -8.56 -5.70 19.42
CA GLY A 657 -7.98 -5.03 20.58
C GLY A 657 -7.26 -3.74 20.19
N GLN A 658 -6.46 -3.75 19.11
CA GLN A 658 -5.81 -2.54 18.61
C GLN A 658 -6.83 -1.49 18.14
N MET A 659 -7.88 -1.90 17.42
CA MET A 659 -8.94 -0.97 16.99
C MET A 659 -9.71 -0.36 18.17
N MET A 660 -10.01 -1.15 19.19
CA MET A 660 -10.64 -0.66 20.43
C MET A 660 -9.72 0.28 21.19
N ASN A 661 -8.42 -0.01 21.24
CA ASN A 661 -7.41 0.88 21.82
C ASN A 661 -7.34 2.21 21.07
N TYR A 662 -7.40 2.20 19.74
CA TYR A 662 -7.48 3.42 18.94
C TYR A 662 -8.78 4.19 19.15
N GLY A 663 -9.91 3.50 19.26
CA GLY A 663 -11.20 4.12 19.62
C GLY A 663 -11.17 4.83 20.97
N LYS A 664 -10.42 4.29 21.94
CA LYS A 664 -10.29 4.87 23.29
C LYS A 664 -9.31 6.04 23.35
N ASN A 665 -8.16 5.91 22.70
CA ASN A 665 -7.02 6.81 22.93
C ASN A 665 -6.75 7.78 21.78
N TYR A 666 -7.30 7.54 20.59
CA TYR A 666 -7.08 8.33 19.37
C TYR A 666 -8.42 8.61 18.65
N SER A 667 -9.47 8.95 19.41
CA SER A 667 -10.78 9.36 18.88
C SER A 667 -11.12 10.78 19.37
N TYR A 668 -10.77 11.76 18.56
CA TYR A 668 -10.86 13.18 18.92
C TYR A 668 -12.07 13.90 18.31
N LEU A 669 -12.79 13.26 17.38
CA LEU A 669 -13.96 13.88 16.75
C LEU A 669 -15.28 13.50 17.45
N PRO A 670 -16.26 14.43 17.45
CA PRO A 670 -17.65 14.11 17.79
C PRO A 670 -18.26 13.15 16.77
N THR A 671 -19.42 12.57 17.11
CA THR A 671 -20.15 11.66 16.20
C THR A 671 -20.80 12.35 15.00
N LYS A 672 -20.85 13.68 15.01
CA LYS A 672 -21.36 14.52 13.93
C LYS A 672 -20.42 15.71 13.77
N ASN A 673 -19.90 15.88 12.56
CA ASN A 673 -18.94 16.92 12.20
C ASN A 673 -19.52 17.92 11.23
#